data_AF-A0A1J4JLW8-F1
#
_entry.id   AF-A0A1J4JLW8-F1
#
_cell.length_a   1.000
_cell.length_b   1.000
_cell.length_c   1.000
_cell.angle_alpha   90.00
_cell.angle_beta   90.00
_cell.angle_gamma   90.00
#
_symmetry.space_group_name_H-M   'P 1'
#
loop_
_entity.id
_entity.type
_entity.pdbx_description
1 polymer ?
#
loop_
_entity_poly.entity_id
_entity_poly.type
_entity_poly.pdbx_seq_one_letter_code
_entity_poly.pdbx_strand_id
1 'polypeptide(L)'
;MIFLFFLDAVICLNKKYPITRETCSVNINGSFYNLSNFENRNADFFYDEFLGLTIFTRMCGGLFDLDIPIYYNHQNLFSHLACNLSSKMCFPLISKYSQDYRPLNDLDFNDGLIIEYKGEPIKIYEKYFIFNIFYSIKCDYDQTSSNISLTPNIDVLDQIIRIKYELSYSGACPISTPAPSPTPKYYPNCKHTAHLPNDQTQGIQIDLNDFNSGPGGSMLSVSINNSQHYVFYQPCERILCPTNAKCNSEFSSIWFCDENVSKCVDYGISDDLQKIDTDPTNFSEPIVIQTNEGVNNRKSFIFASCDNSFFINHLEYDHSKINDRLFQLFVNTPSACVNEIPIPVPENPFHCFFEVNDSDVNISFNASTLDVKDGRVVDVKTAGLISPIERKLYFQPCSGLFCPSDADCDNFEDAYIWLCKEIMSDQDNQQCYAYGLFEKNISMSALQNGVKIEYLGSDGLSAEVDFICDYSLNEGELVMPTIVKTTNSGQFLHMEVKSRDSCPVGTPRPSPEPFYPSRPKKGETPTPMPNPNPNPMLSLFNETHYIAFNLSLMNQNVRDSHIILTSQGQKRDIDVFISPFDQSSCPPGYECDEFDLSTIWSCWINKNDEPICFPIGDSPEGITSQSIDGNNLDRGLIITYNGHYGIIAELRVNCDPYQTQIDYFPLDSNAAYQVWVNTVYGLNTSSNLACPSLFAEPFIPLATPSPTPDPNAEEFYISNYFSSSFIVGNQQTDLNLSFVNEMKIDGVVGDFIDKLEDMTSNEFTRKYEHSSFLLSPSRRKSCIYGFDCKDYESSNIWKCNYGNNNSIISNEKNSRTNLKEKMCYPIGDIRYGLNVELFDQNNIMKGIKATYYGGLGGSTSHLIFLCDHSLDSTIFNVDNVVKMLNNSDLYFYIRTGHVCPHQIIIAKNNFTWGGLFLMVFFTIFVLYFSFGVGLFFIINGDISLPHERFWVEFAESIKTASLYIFWCGKIKNLEGSYDVI
;
A
#
# COMPACT_ATOMS: atom_id res chain seq x y z
N MET A 1 14.30 44.86 40.08
CA MET A 1 14.22 45.84 38.97
C MET A 1 14.61 45.23 37.61
N ILE A 2 15.41 44.15 37.55
CA ILE A 2 15.71 43.40 36.30
C ILE A 2 14.60 42.39 35.94
N PHE A 3 13.76 41.98 36.89
CA PHE A 3 12.66 41.02 36.67
C PHE A 3 11.39 41.62 36.00
N LEU A 4 11.31 42.93 35.81
CA LEU A 4 10.16 43.60 35.18
C LEU A 4 10.38 43.90 33.69
N PHE A 5 11.61 43.75 33.17
CA PHE A 5 11.91 43.93 31.74
C PHE A 5 11.72 42.65 30.91
N PHE A 6 11.53 41.49 31.55
CA PHE A 6 11.30 40.22 30.84
C PHE A 6 9.81 39.90 30.59
N LEU A 7 8.87 40.67 31.17
CA LEU A 7 7.44 40.44 30.94
C LEU A 7 6.85 41.22 29.75
N ASP A 8 7.54 42.26 29.25
CA ASP A 8 7.09 43.04 28.08
C ASP A 8 7.61 42.51 26.74
N ALA A 9 8.46 41.47 26.75
CA ALA A 9 8.58 40.55 25.63
C ALA A 9 7.38 39.60 25.61
N VAL A 10 6.17 40.16 25.69
CA VAL A 10 4.94 39.46 25.37
C VAL A 10 5.14 38.94 23.96
N ILE A 11 5.12 37.62 23.87
CA ILE A 11 5.12 36.86 22.63
C ILE A 11 4.00 37.47 21.77
N CYS A 12 4.35 38.36 20.84
CA CYS A 12 3.50 38.69 19.70
C CYS A 12 3.46 37.40 18.85
N LEU A 13 2.70 36.42 19.34
CA LEU A 13 2.23 35.32 18.52
C LEU A 13 1.49 36.01 17.38
N ASN A 14 2.10 36.03 16.20
CA ASN A 14 1.43 36.39 14.95
C ASN A 14 0.30 35.39 14.77
N LYS A 15 -0.85 35.64 15.41
CA LYS A 15 -2.06 34.87 15.23
C LYS A 15 -2.47 35.07 13.79
N LYS A 16 -2.21 34.07 12.94
CA LYS A 16 -2.75 34.05 11.58
C LYS A 16 -4.26 33.85 11.69
N TYR A 17 -5.02 34.91 11.47
CA TYR A 17 -6.48 34.87 11.40
C TYR A 17 -6.92 34.35 10.02
N PRO A 18 -8.03 33.60 9.91
CA PRO A 18 -8.67 33.36 8.62
C PRO A 18 -9.05 34.71 7.99
N ILE A 19 -8.60 34.93 6.76
CA ILE A 19 -8.72 36.23 6.09
C ILE A 19 -9.15 36.03 4.64
N THR A 20 -10.15 36.79 4.19
CA THR A 20 -10.52 36.91 2.78
C THR A 20 -10.33 38.35 2.35
N ARG A 21 -9.57 38.55 1.27
CA ARG A 21 -9.16 39.87 0.78
C ARG A 21 -9.93 40.19 -0.51
N GLU A 22 -10.40 41.43 -0.60
CA GLU A 22 -10.85 42.05 -1.85
C GLU A 22 -10.01 43.32 -2.08
N THR A 23 -10.14 43.98 -3.23
CA THR A 23 -9.38 45.20 -3.56
C THR A 23 -9.51 46.29 -2.48
N CYS A 24 -10.71 46.41 -1.92
CA CYS A 24 -11.08 47.46 -0.97
C CYS A 24 -11.92 46.97 0.20
N SER A 25 -11.91 45.68 0.47
CA SER A 25 -12.64 45.13 1.60
C SER A 25 -11.88 43.93 2.13
N VAL A 26 -12.11 43.60 3.39
CA VAL A 26 -11.47 42.44 4.01
C VAL A 26 -12.39 41.86 5.06
N ASN A 27 -12.49 40.53 5.10
CA ASN A 27 -13.09 39.81 6.19
C ASN A 27 -11.98 39.14 7.01
N ILE A 28 -11.73 39.61 8.23
CA ILE A 28 -10.74 39.03 9.14
C ILE A 28 -11.50 38.35 10.28
N ASN A 29 -11.47 37.03 10.32
CA ASN A 29 -12.10 36.23 11.38
C ASN A 29 -13.60 36.56 11.62
N GLY A 30 -14.34 36.90 10.56
CA GLY A 30 -15.76 37.26 10.63
C GLY A 30 -16.02 38.76 10.84
N SER A 31 -14.98 39.57 10.97
CA SER A 31 -15.08 41.04 11.01
C SER A 31 -14.85 41.60 9.60
N PHE A 32 -15.91 42.00 8.94
CA PHE A 32 -15.88 42.56 7.58
C PHE A 32 -15.72 44.08 7.60
N TYR A 33 -14.69 44.57 6.94
CA TYR A 33 -14.38 45.99 6.77
C TYR A 33 -14.57 46.37 5.30
N ASN A 34 -15.27 47.47 5.03
CA ASN A 34 -15.61 47.90 3.67
C ASN A 34 -15.10 49.31 3.39
N LEU A 35 -14.06 49.39 2.57
CA LEU A 35 -13.37 50.62 2.17
C LEU A 35 -13.60 50.94 0.68
N SER A 36 -14.62 50.36 0.04
CA SER A 36 -14.92 50.56 -1.40
C SER A 36 -15.08 52.03 -1.82
N ASN A 37 -15.46 52.93 -0.91
CA ASN A 37 -15.51 54.37 -1.20
C ASN A 37 -14.13 55.01 -1.46
N PHE A 38 -13.03 54.33 -1.13
CA PHE A 38 -11.67 54.73 -1.48
C PHE A 38 -11.21 54.18 -2.83
N GLU A 39 -11.87 53.17 -3.38
CA GLU A 39 -11.49 52.53 -4.65
C GLU A 39 -11.48 53.54 -5.81
N ASN A 40 -12.35 54.56 -5.78
CA ASN A 40 -12.45 55.59 -6.82
C ASN A 40 -11.84 56.94 -6.42
N ARG A 41 -11.14 57.01 -5.29
CA ARG A 41 -10.49 58.24 -4.81
C ARG A 41 -9.22 58.50 -5.63
N ASN A 42 -8.98 59.77 -5.98
CA ASN A 42 -7.73 60.21 -6.60
C ASN A 42 -6.54 59.93 -5.67
N ALA A 43 -5.35 59.79 -6.25
CA ALA A 43 -4.13 59.62 -5.48
C ALA A 43 -3.81 60.87 -4.62
N ASP A 44 -3.27 60.61 -3.44
CA ASP A 44 -2.61 61.63 -2.64
C ASP A 44 -1.15 61.75 -3.10
N PHE A 45 -0.54 62.92 -2.92
CA PHE A 45 0.87 63.11 -3.23
C PHE A 45 1.54 64.05 -2.23
N PHE A 46 2.83 63.83 -2.01
CA PHE A 46 3.68 64.70 -1.20
C PHE A 46 5.11 64.69 -1.74
N TYR A 47 5.88 65.72 -1.40
CA TYR A 47 7.29 65.81 -1.75
C TYR A 47 8.14 65.27 -0.59
N ASP A 48 8.95 64.26 -0.88
CA ASP A 48 9.91 63.71 0.08
C ASP A 48 11.25 64.44 -0.06
N GLU A 49 11.64 65.18 0.98
CA GLU A 49 12.86 65.98 0.95
C GLU A 49 14.13 65.11 0.96
N PHE A 50 14.07 63.91 1.52
CA PHE A 50 15.21 63.01 1.63
C PHE A 50 15.64 62.44 0.27
N LEU A 51 14.68 62.02 -0.54
CA LEU A 51 14.90 61.49 -1.89
C LEU A 51 14.88 62.57 -2.97
N GLY A 52 14.28 63.73 -2.68
CA GLY A 52 14.02 64.77 -3.66
C GLY A 52 13.00 64.33 -4.73
N LEU A 53 12.01 63.52 -4.33
CA LEU A 53 11.01 62.92 -5.22
C LEU A 53 9.59 63.25 -4.74
N THR A 54 8.66 63.38 -5.68
CA THR A 54 7.23 63.43 -5.38
C THR A 54 6.68 62.02 -5.32
N ILE A 55 6.15 61.61 -4.16
CA ILE A 55 5.54 60.30 -3.97
C ILE A 55 4.04 60.43 -4.19
N PHE A 56 3.53 59.65 -5.15
CA PHE A 56 2.11 59.44 -5.43
C PHE A 56 1.67 58.16 -4.75
N THR A 57 0.57 58.24 -4.01
CA THR A 57 0.10 57.15 -3.17
C THR A 57 -1.40 57.00 -3.32
N ARG A 58 -1.84 55.76 -3.44
CA ARG A 58 -3.26 55.46 -3.51
C ARG A 58 -3.57 54.23 -2.70
N MET A 59 -4.45 54.42 -1.74
CA MET A 59 -5.02 53.31 -1.00
C MET A 59 -5.99 52.55 -1.91
N CYS A 60 -6.12 51.24 -1.69
CA CYS A 60 -7.31 50.51 -2.11
C CYS A 60 -7.42 50.33 -3.64
N GLY A 61 -6.28 50.19 -4.34
CA GLY A 61 -6.22 50.04 -5.80
C GLY A 61 -4.97 50.64 -6.43
N GLY A 62 -4.82 50.50 -7.75
CA GLY A 62 -3.70 51.07 -8.50
C GLY A 62 -3.94 52.52 -8.91
N LEU A 63 -2.87 53.26 -9.17
CA LEU A 63 -2.90 54.65 -9.63
C LEU A 63 -3.58 54.75 -11.01
N PHE A 64 -4.46 55.74 -11.18
CA PHE A 64 -5.06 56.07 -12.48
C PHE A 64 -4.13 56.92 -13.34
N ASP A 65 -4.38 56.95 -14.65
CA ASP A 65 -3.65 57.80 -15.60
C ASP A 65 -3.71 59.29 -15.25
N LEU A 66 -4.80 59.74 -14.61
CA LEU A 66 -4.98 61.12 -14.16
C LEU A 66 -4.22 61.43 -12.86
N ASP A 67 -3.84 60.40 -12.10
CA ASP A 67 -3.13 60.55 -10.83
C ASP A 67 -1.63 60.79 -11.03
N ILE A 68 -1.09 60.36 -12.17
CA ILE A 68 0.35 60.30 -12.44
C ILE A 68 0.76 61.22 -13.59
N PRO A 69 2.04 61.63 -13.67
CA PRO A 69 2.51 62.43 -14.78
C PRO A 69 2.35 61.72 -16.14
N ILE A 70 1.89 62.45 -17.16
CA ILE A 70 1.53 61.95 -18.51
C ILE A 70 2.66 61.15 -19.20
N TYR A 71 3.91 61.32 -18.78
CA TYR A 71 5.07 60.63 -19.35
C TYR A 71 5.31 59.23 -18.77
N TYR A 72 4.53 58.77 -17.79
CA TYR A 72 4.62 57.43 -17.24
C TYR A 72 3.44 56.58 -17.70
N ASN A 73 3.71 55.42 -18.33
CA ASN A 73 2.72 54.62 -19.07
C ASN A 73 2.54 53.20 -18.51
N HIS A 74 2.50 53.04 -17.19
CA HIS A 74 2.15 51.75 -16.55
C HIS A 74 0.85 51.92 -15.76
N GLN A 75 -0.27 51.61 -16.42
CA GLN A 75 -1.61 51.90 -15.93
C GLN A 75 -1.99 50.97 -14.78
N ASN A 76 -2.47 51.51 -13.65
CA ASN A 76 -3.24 50.79 -12.63
C ASN A 76 -2.60 49.50 -12.03
N LEU A 77 -1.29 49.30 -12.16
CA LEU A 77 -0.60 48.14 -11.55
C LEU A 77 0.05 48.49 -10.20
N PHE A 78 0.47 49.74 -10.03
CA PHE A 78 1.15 50.22 -8.84
C PHE A 78 0.23 51.12 -8.03
N SER A 79 0.20 50.91 -6.71
CA SER A 79 -0.49 51.81 -5.76
C SER A 79 0.39 52.99 -5.36
N HIS A 80 1.71 52.84 -5.53
CA HIS A 80 2.69 53.80 -5.04
C HIS A 80 3.81 54.03 -6.05
N LEU A 81 4.11 55.30 -6.33
CA LEU A 81 5.08 55.73 -7.35
C LEU A 81 5.89 56.93 -6.83
N ALA A 82 7.21 56.94 -6.99
CA ALA A 82 8.04 58.12 -6.74
C ALA A 82 8.50 58.73 -8.05
N CYS A 83 8.25 60.01 -8.29
CA CYS A 83 8.67 60.70 -9.50
C CYS A 83 9.54 61.91 -9.22
N ASN A 84 10.60 62.03 -10.01
CA ASN A 84 11.31 63.29 -10.18
C ASN A 84 10.65 64.07 -11.31
N LEU A 85 9.83 65.07 -10.95
CA LEU A 85 9.08 65.86 -11.92
C LEU A 85 9.98 66.70 -12.85
N SER A 86 11.22 66.99 -12.42
CA SER A 86 12.18 67.77 -13.22
C SER A 86 12.86 66.90 -14.28
N SER A 87 13.33 65.71 -13.90
CA SER A 87 13.99 64.78 -14.85
C SER A 87 13.00 63.91 -15.63
N LYS A 88 11.71 63.95 -15.28
CA LYS A 88 10.65 63.10 -15.84
C LYS A 88 10.92 61.60 -15.68
N MET A 89 11.52 61.24 -14.55
CA MET A 89 11.80 59.84 -14.19
C MET A 89 10.87 59.42 -13.05
N CYS A 90 10.32 58.22 -13.12
CA CYS A 90 9.47 57.65 -12.05
C CYS A 90 9.93 56.24 -11.69
N PHE A 91 9.76 55.88 -10.43
CA PHE A 91 10.15 54.62 -9.81
C PHE A 91 8.91 53.94 -9.24
N PRO A 92 8.49 52.77 -9.77
CA PRO A 92 7.37 52.01 -9.24
C PRO A 92 7.72 51.46 -7.85
N LEU A 93 7.15 52.05 -6.79
CA LEU A 93 7.56 51.68 -5.43
C LEU A 93 6.90 50.38 -4.98
N ILE A 94 5.58 50.28 -5.12
CA ILE A 94 4.82 49.17 -4.56
C ILE A 94 3.61 48.85 -5.45
N SER A 95 3.45 47.56 -5.75
CA SER A 95 2.34 47.02 -6.52
C SER A 95 1.03 47.08 -5.73
N LYS A 96 -0.12 47.20 -6.41
CA LYS A 96 -1.42 47.07 -5.73
C LYS A 96 -1.67 45.66 -5.18
N TYR A 97 -0.96 44.66 -5.72
CA TYR A 97 -1.13 43.25 -5.34
C TYR A 97 -0.39 42.89 -4.05
N SER A 98 0.50 43.75 -3.54
CA SER A 98 1.17 43.54 -2.25
C SER A 98 0.35 44.02 -1.04
N GLN A 99 -0.88 44.48 -1.29
CA GLN A 99 -1.80 45.00 -0.29
C GLN A 99 -2.25 43.90 0.66
N ASP A 100 -2.00 44.10 1.95
CA ASP A 100 -2.46 43.23 3.03
C ASP A 100 -3.22 44.02 4.10
N TYR A 101 -3.85 43.28 5.01
CA TYR A 101 -4.73 43.81 6.03
C TYR A 101 -4.48 43.13 7.36
N ARG A 102 -4.55 43.90 8.44
CA ARG A 102 -4.56 43.38 9.81
C ARG A 102 -5.38 44.28 10.73
N PRO A 103 -5.99 43.73 11.80
CA PRO A 103 -6.72 44.58 12.75
C PRO A 103 -5.78 45.60 13.39
N LEU A 104 -6.31 46.77 13.74
CA LEU A 104 -5.56 47.79 14.47
C LEU A 104 -5.15 47.28 15.88
N ASN A 105 -6.02 46.46 16.48
CA ASN A 105 -5.83 45.79 17.76
C ASN A 105 -6.28 44.32 17.66
N ASP A 106 -5.35 43.38 17.88
CA ASP A 106 -5.63 41.94 17.82
C ASP A 106 -6.63 41.46 18.89
N LEU A 107 -6.86 42.26 19.94
CA LEU A 107 -7.80 41.96 21.02
C LEU A 107 -9.18 42.60 20.80
N ASP A 108 -9.28 43.66 20.00
CA ASP A 108 -10.54 44.35 19.70
C ASP A 108 -10.59 44.81 18.23
N PHE A 109 -11.32 44.03 17.43
CA PHE A 109 -11.51 44.29 16.01
C PHE A 109 -12.32 45.58 15.75
N ASN A 110 -12.99 46.14 16.76
CA ASN A 110 -13.72 47.40 16.63
C ASN A 110 -12.81 48.62 16.63
N ASP A 111 -11.55 48.51 17.04
CA ASP A 111 -10.63 49.66 17.07
C ASP A 111 -10.32 50.18 15.66
N GLY A 112 -10.39 49.30 14.66
CA GLY A 112 -10.19 49.64 13.26
C GLY A 112 -9.29 48.65 12.54
N LEU A 113 -8.70 49.10 11.43
CA LEU A 113 -7.95 48.28 10.50
C LEU A 113 -6.65 48.99 10.08
N ILE A 114 -5.60 48.21 9.84
CA ILE A 114 -4.40 48.64 9.17
C ILE A 114 -4.36 48.01 7.77
N ILE A 115 -4.20 48.84 6.75
CA ILE A 115 -3.81 48.39 5.40
C ILE A 115 -2.30 48.55 5.28
N GLU A 116 -1.62 47.50 4.86
CA GLU A 116 -0.17 47.47 4.70
C GLU A 116 0.21 47.17 3.26
N TYR A 117 1.16 47.94 2.73
CA TYR A 117 1.78 47.72 1.45
C TYR A 117 3.27 47.53 1.69
N LYS A 118 3.77 46.33 1.41
CA LYS A 118 5.20 46.03 1.46
C LYS A 118 5.78 46.10 0.05
N GLY A 119 6.73 47.00 -0.15
CA GLY A 119 7.46 47.14 -1.40
C GLY A 119 8.63 46.17 -1.48
N GLU A 120 9.00 45.84 -2.71
CA GLU A 120 10.26 45.18 -2.99
C GLU A 120 11.42 46.21 -2.99
N PRO A 121 12.66 45.76 -2.74
CA PRO A 121 13.84 46.60 -2.92
C PRO A 121 13.88 47.21 -4.33
N ILE A 122 13.87 48.54 -4.42
CA ILE A 122 13.98 49.27 -5.68
C ILE A 122 15.25 50.13 -5.71
N LYS A 123 15.97 50.08 -6.83
CA LYS A 123 17.12 50.94 -7.05
C LYS A 123 16.68 52.35 -7.44
N ILE A 124 16.92 53.31 -6.55
CA ILE A 124 16.71 54.73 -6.81
C ILE A 124 18.09 55.40 -6.89
N TYR A 125 18.43 55.85 -8.11
CA TYR A 125 19.78 56.28 -8.47
C TYR A 125 20.80 55.14 -8.32
N GLU A 126 21.62 55.13 -7.26
CA GLU A 126 22.66 54.12 -7.00
C GLU A 126 22.48 53.39 -5.67
N LYS A 127 21.32 53.53 -5.03
CA LYS A 127 21.02 52.87 -3.75
C LYS A 127 19.69 52.14 -3.83
N TYR A 128 19.62 50.99 -3.17
CA TYR A 128 18.38 50.26 -2.97
C TYR A 128 17.61 50.84 -1.79
N PHE A 129 16.29 50.89 -1.94
CA PHE A 129 15.35 51.29 -0.89
C PHE A 129 14.17 50.34 -0.86
N ILE A 130 13.66 50.05 0.34
CA ILE A 130 12.43 49.30 0.57
C ILE A 130 11.39 50.27 1.12
N PHE A 131 10.21 50.32 0.49
CA PHE A 131 9.12 51.17 0.94
C PHE A 131 8.05 50.33 1.61
N ASN A 132 7.70 50.67 2.85
CA ASN A 132 6.58 50.07 3.57
C ASN A 132 5.55 51.15 3.90
N ILE A 133 4.34 51.03 3.37
CA ILE A 133 3.30 52.04 3.51
C ILE A 133 2.15 51.47 4.32
N PHE A 134 1.75 52.20 5.37
CA PHE A 134 0.71 51.79 6.31
C PHE A 134 -0.40 52.83 6.36
N TYR A 135 -1.64 52.37 6.28
CA TYR A 135 -2.83 53.18 6.55
C TYR A 135 -3.49 52.66 7.82
N SER A 136 -3.28 53.37 8.93
CA SER A 136 -3.92 53.09 10.22
C SER A 136 -5.28 53.81 10.26
N ILE A 137 -6.36 53.05 10.08
CA ILE A 137 -7.73 53.57 9.98
C ILE A 137 -8.50 53.21 11.24
N LYS A 138 -8.78 54.19 12.09
CA LYS A 138 -9.62 54.02 13.28
C LYS A 138 -11.09 53.94 12.89
N CYS A 139 -11.84 53.06 13.57
CA CYS A 139 -13.29 53.03 13.42
C CYS A 139 -13.90 54.34 13.96
N ASP A 140 -14.63 55.04 13.09
CA ASP A 140 -15.41 56.22 13.43
C ASP A 140 -16.69 56.23 12.61
N TYR A 141 -17.82 55.86 13.24
CA TYR A 141 -19.12 55.76 12.59
C TYR A 141 -19.60 57.09 11.99
N ASP A 142 -19.13 58.24 12.49
CA ASP A 142 -19.60 59.55 12.05
C ASP A 142 -18.86 60.01 10.77
N GLN A 143 -17.66 59.48 10.51
CA GLN A 143 -16.84 59.89 9.37
C GLN A 143 -17.07 59.00 8.14
N THR A 144 -18.02 59.42 7.28
CA THR A 144 -18.43 58.67 6.07
C THR A 144 -17.82 59.17 4.76
N SER A 145 -17.16 60.33 4.78
CA SER A 145 -16.53 60.91 3.58
C SER A 145 -15.18 60.24 3.31
N SER A 146 -14.96 59.75 2.09
CA SER A 146 -13.64 59.25 1.66
C SER A 146 -12.66 60.36 1.26
N ASN A 147 -13.10 61.62 1.19
CA ASN A 147 -12.25 62.77 0.88
C ASN A 147 -11.58 63.34 2.15
N ILE A 148 -10.60 62.60 2.67
CA ILE A 148 -9.86 62.91 3.91
C ILE A 148 -8.43 63.27 3.56
N SER A 149 -7.95 64.47 3.91
CA SER A 149 -6.55 64.85 3.68
C SER A 149 -5.61 63.92 4.43
N LEU A 150 -4.71 63.26 3.72
CA LEU A 150 -3.72 62.35 4.31
C LEU A 150 -2.39 63.11 4.53
N THR A 151 -1.89 63.08 5.76
CA THR A 151 -0.56 63.63 6.09
C THR A 151 0.39 62.46 6.37
N PRO A 152 1.47 62.30 5.60
CA PRO A 152 2.40 61.20 5.81
C PRO A 152 3.26 61.44 7.06
N ASN A 153 3.44 60.40 7.86
CA ASN A 153 4.50 60.31 8.86
C ASN A 153 5.59 59.39 8.32
N ILE A 154 6.76 59.95 8.02
CA ILE A 154 7.85 59.25 7.34
C ILE A 154 8.94 58.93 8.35
N ASP A 155 9.27 57.64 8.43
CA ASP A 155 10.32 57.09 9.28
C ASP A 155 11.34 56.39 8.38
N VAL A 156 12.59 56.87 8.39
CA VAL A 156 13.68 56.37 7.54
C VAL A 156 14.68 55.64 8.42
N LEU A 157 14.75 54.31 8.26
CA LEU A 157 15.67 53.44 8.96
C LEU A 157 16.61 52.80 7.92
N ASP A 158 17.80 53.38 7.77
CA ASP A 158 18.78 53.00 6.75
C ASP A 158 18.22 53.04 5.31
N GLN A 159 17.97 51.87 4.71
CA GLN A 159 17.41 51.70 3.37
C GLN A 159 15.91 51.41 3.40
N ILE A 160 15.29 51.31 4.58
CA ILE A 160 13.87 51.05 4.75
C ILE A 160 13.14 52.36 5.04
N ILE A 161 12.22 52.74 4.15
CA ILE A 161 11.39 53.93 4.28
C ILE A 161 9.98 53.50 4.66
N ARG A 162 9.55 53.88 5.86
CA ARG A 162 8.20 53.59 6.37
C ARG A 162 7.36 54.86 6.28
N ILE A 163 6.23 54.79 5.58
CA ILE A 163 5.28 55.89 5.47
C ILE A 163 3.99 55.47 6.16
N LYS A 164 3.57 56.20 7.19
CA LYS A 164 2.35 55.93 7.94
C LYS A 164 1.34 57.04 7.73
N TYR A 165 0.10 56.67 7.42
CA TYR A 165 -1.05 57.53 7.39
C TYR A 165 -1.98 57.15 8.54
N GLU A 166 -2.45 58.13 9.30
CA GLU A 166 -3.45 57.94 10.35
C GLU A 166 -4.72 58.68 9.96
N LEU A 167 -5.86 57.98 10.00
CA LEU A 167 -7.17 58.53 9.70
C LEU A 167 -8.27 57.79 10.46
N SER A 168 -9.47 58.35 10.44
CA SER A 168 -10.69 57.73 10.98
C SER A 168 -11.71 57.59 9.86
N TYR A 169 -12.43 56.47 9.81
CA TYR A 169 -13.44 56.23 8.77
C TYR A 169 -14.46 55.16 9.19
N SER A 170 -15.71 55.35 8.79
CA SER A 170 -16.82 54.45 9.19
C SER A 170 -16.71 53.06 8.57
N GLY A 171 -16.12 52.93 7.38
CA GLY A 171 -15.88 51.62 6.76
C GLY A 171 -14.79 50.77 7.42
N ALA A 172 -14.01 51.36 8.34
CA ALA A 172 -13.10 50.62 9.22
C ALA A 172 -13.79 50.12 10.50
N CYS A 173 -15.09 50.38 10.68
CA CYS A 173 -15.89 49.74 11.70
C CYS A 173 -16.38 48.37 11.19
N PRO A 174 -16.05 47.26 11.86
CA PRO A 174 -16.35 45.92 11.35
C PRO A 174 -17.84 45.61 11.38
N ILE A 175 -18.31 44.90 10.35
CA ILE A 175 -19.63 44.28 10.30
C ILE A 175 -19.43 42.78 10.52
N SER A 176 -20.22 42.19 11.42
CA SER A 176 -20.15 40.73 11.66
C SER A 176 -20.63 39.96 10.42
N THR A 177 -19.81 39.03 9.97
CA THR A 177 -20.03 38.12 8.85
C THR A 177 -19.48 36.73 9.22
N PRO A 178 -19.84 35.65 8.49
CA PRO A 178 -19.23 34.35 8.70
C PRO A 178 -17.70 34.44 8.54
N ALA A 179 -16.96 33.83 9.47
CA ALA A 179 -15.50 33.77 9.37
C ALA A 179 -15.10 32.96 8.11
N PRO A 180 -14.06 33.40 7.38
CA PRO A 180 -13.50 32.61 6.29
C PRO A 180 -13.07 31.22 6.77
N SER A 181 -13.12 30.23 5.88
CA SER A 181 -12.48 28.94 6.16
C SER A 181 -10.98 29.15 6.39
N PRO A 182 -10.37 28.57 7.44
CA PRO A 182 -8.93 28.66 7.65
C PRO A 182 -8.20 28.08 6.43
N THR A 183 -7.21 28.81 5.93
CA THR A 183 -6.31 28.28 4.90
C THR A 183 -5.64 27.02 5.45
N PRO A 184 -5.66 25.88 4.72
CA PRO A 184 -4.94 24.69 5.12
C PRO A 184 -3.48 25.03 5.43
N LYS A 185 -2.93 24.41 6.46
CA LYS A 185 -1.50 24.52 6.74
C LYS A 185 -0.72 24.04 5.53
N TYR A 186 0.27 24.82 5.13
CA TYR A 186 1.07 24.62 3.93
C TYR A 186 2.53 24.77 4.30
N TYR A 187 3.33 23.73 4.07
CA TYR A 187 4.72 23.63 4.53
C TYR A 187 5.63 23.07 3.44
N PRO A 188 5.80 23.79 2.32
CA PRO A 188 6.72 23.32 1.29
C PRO A 188 8.16 23.31 1.76
N ASN A 189 9.01 22.54 1.07
CA ASN A 189 10.44 22.58 1.30
C ASN A 189 11.02 23.91 0.81
N CYS A 190 11.43 24.73 1.76
CA CYS A 190 11.81 26.13 1.55
C CYS A 190 13.26 26.42 1.89
N LYS A 191 13.92 25.53 2.61
CA LYS A 191 15.27 25.75 3.08
C LYS A 191 16.17 24.83 2.29
N HIS A 192 17.26 25.39 1.82
CA HIS A 192 18.31 24.62 1.16
C HIS A 192 19.64 25.08 1.71
N THR A 193 20.43 24.11 2.12
CA THR A 193 21.81 24.30 2.49
C THR A 193 22.62 23.43 1.55
N ALA A 194 23.81 23.86 1.17
CA ALA A 194 24.76 23.05 0.43
C ALA A 194 26.17 23.46 0.84
N HIS A 195 26.98 22.53 1.31
CA HIS A 195 28.35 22.81 1.76
C HIS A 195 29.37 22.65 0.64
N LEU A 196 30.44 23.44 0.66
CA LEU A 196 31.57 23.24 -0.25
C LEU A 196 32.22 21.86 0.03
N PRO A 197 32.57 21.07 -1.01
CA PRO A 197 33.14 19.73 -0.81
C PRO A 197 34.43 19.68 0.02
N ASN A 198 35.18 20.79 0.06
CA ASN A 198 36.46 20.90 0.76
C ASN A 198 36.40 21.74 2.05
N ASP A 199 35.26 22.38 2.34
CA ASP A 199 35.10 23.26 3.50
C ASP A 199 33.65 23.27 3.98
N GLN A 200 33.35 22.44 4.97
CA GLN A 200 32.02 22.34 5.58
C GLN A 200 31.59 23.60 6.34
N THR A 201 32.48 24.57 6.55
CA THR A 201 32.11 25.86 7.19
C THR A 201 31.64 26.89 6.18
N GLN A 202 31.73 26.59 4.88
CA GLN A 202 31.32 27.47 3.80
C GLN A 202 30.37 26.76 2.85
N GLY A 203 29.43 27.51 2.28
CA GLY A 203 28.49 26.96 1.33
C GLY A 203 27.36 27.93 1.03
N ILE A 204 26.31 27.43 0.40
CA ILE A 204 25.10 28.19 0.11
C ILE A 204 24.06 27.83 1.16
N GLN A 205 23.46 28.83 1.80
CA GLN A 205 22.29 28.64 2.65
C GLN A 205 21.22 29.64 2.20
N ILE A 206 20.11 29.12 1.70
CA ILE A 206 18.99 29.90 1.18
C ILE A 206 17.69 29.48 1.88
N ASP A 207 17.02 30.44 2.50
CA ASP A 207 15.64 30.27 2.98
C ASP A 207 14.71 30.99 2.01
N LEU A 208 13.99 30.21 1.22
CA LEU A 208 13.08 30.74 0.22
C LEU A 208 11.91 31.53 0.84
N ASN A 209 11.59 31.33 2.14
CA ASN A 209 10.59 32.16 2.82
C ASN A 209 10.95 33.63 2.84
N ASP A 210 12.25 33.93 2.80
CA ASP A 210 12.74 35.30 2.80
C ASP A 210 12.36 36.06 1.52
N PHE A 211 12.05 35.37 0.43
CA PHE A 211 11.60 35.96 -0.83
C PHE A 211 10.08 36.02 -0.98
N ASN A 212 9.33 35.49 -0.01
CA ASN A 212 7.88 35.68 0.01
C ASN A 212 7.57 37.16 0.31
N SER A 213 6.95 37.83 -0.65
CA SER A 213 6.35 39.14 -0.42
C SER A 213 4.91 38.99 0.10
N GLY A 214 4.19 40.11 0.23
CA GLY A 214 2.78 40.17 0.68
C GLY A 214 1.84 39.22 -0.08
N PRO A 215 0.51 39.26 0.14
CA PRO A 215 -0.41 38.19 -0.29
C PRO A 215 -0.48 37.92 -1.80
N GLY A 216 -0.04 38.87 -2.64
CA GLY A 216 0.09 38.70 -4.09
C GLY A 216 1.44 38.16 -4.57
N GLY A 217 2.39 37.94 -3.67
CA GLY A 217 3.77 37.60 -4.00
C GLY A 217 4.60 38.73 -4.58
N SER A 218 5.83 38.39 -4.94
CA SER A 218 6.76 39.33 -5.58
C SER A 218 6.40 39.51 -7.05
N MET A 219 6.25 40.74 -7.51
CA MET A 219 5.78 41.06 -8.87
C MET A 219 6.94 41.47 -9.77
N LEU A 220 7.42 40.53 -10.57
CA LEU A 220 8.54 40.73 -11.49
C LEU A 220 8.05 41.11 -12.89
N SER A 221 8.67 42.14 -13.46
CA SER A 221 8.38 42.63 -14.79
C SER A 221 9.28 41.92 -15.81
N VAL A 222 8.71 41.10 -16.70
CA VAL A 222 9.49 40.25 -17.63
C VAL A 222 9.19 40.58 -19.09
N SER A 223 10.20 40.55 -19.96
CA SER A 223 10.01 40.81 -21.39
C SER A 223 10.14 39.51 -22.18
N ILE A 224 9.08 39.12 -22.88
CA ILE A 224 9.04 37.89 -23.69
C ILE A 224 8.54 38.26 -25.08
N ASN A 225 9.32 37.94 -26.12
CA ASN A 225 9.00 38.26 -27.51
C ASN A 225 8.69 39.75 -27.76
N ASN A 226 9.41 40.66 -27.08
CA ASN A 226 9.19 42.10 -27.08
C ASN A 226 7.86 42.58 -26.49
N SER A 227 7.10 41.70 -25.84
CA SER A 227 5.91 42.05 -25.08
C SER A 227 6.25 42.07 -23.59
N GLN A 228 5.68 43.04 -22.86
CA GLN A 228 5.81 43.11 -21.41
C GLN A 228 4.83 42.13 -20.76
N HIS A 229 5.31 41.39 -19.78
CA HIS A 229 4.56 40.43 -18.99
C HIS A 229 4.89 40.63 -17.51
N TYR A 230 4.07 40.05 -16.64
CA TYR A 230 4.29 40.08 -15.20
C TYR A 230 4.31 38.67 -14.63
N VAL A 231 5.25 38.41 -13.73
CA VAL A 231 5.35 37.16 -12.98
C VAL A 231 5.10 37.47 -11.52
N PHE A 232 4.14 36.79 -10.90
CA PHE A 232 3.95 36.82 -9.46
C PHE A 232 4.56 35.56 -8.86
N TYR A 233 5.52 35.73 -7.95
CA TYR A 233 6.30 34.62 -7.39
C TYR A 233 6.27 34.62 -5.85
N GLN A 234 5.91 33.48 -5.27
CA GLN A 234 6.09 33.14 -3.86
C GLN A 234 6.65 31.72 -3.78
N PRO A 235 7.97 31.54 -3.58
CA PRO A 235 8.57 30.21 -3.59
C PRO A 235 8.13 29.31 -2.43
N CYS A 236 7.48 29.87 -1.41
CA CYS A 236 7.16 29.17 -0.17
C CYS A 236 5.73 29.37 0.32
N GLU A 237 4.91 30.07 -0.46
CA GLU A 237 3.50 30.27 -0.20
C GLU A 237 2.70 30.11 -1.50
N ARG A 238 1.37 30.11 -1.37
CA ARG A 238 0.45 30.08 -2.52
C ARG A 238 -0.20 31.43 -2.68
N ILE A 239 -0.17 31.93 -3.90
CA ILE A 239 -0.78 33.18 -4.32
C ILE A 239 -2.17 32.86 -4.89
N LEU A 240 -3.19 33.52 -4.36
CA LEU A 240 -4.52 33.53 -4.99
C LEU A 240 -4.44 34.15 -6.39
N CYS A 241 -5.31 33.73 -7.30
CA CYS A 241 -5.44 34.38 -8.60
C CYS A 241 -5.44 35.93 -8.46
N PRO A 242 -4.51 36.65 -9.12
CA PRO A 242 -4.41 38.10 -8.98
C PRO A 242 -5.75 38.79 -9.22
N THR A 243 -6.09 39.76 -8.36
CA THR A 243 -7.42 40.39 -8.39
C THR A 243 -7.73 40.99 -9.76
N ASN A 244 -8.93 40.70 -10.29
CA ASN A 244 -9.41 41.04 -11.64
C ASN A 244 -8.78 40.26 -12.81
N ALA A 245 -7.86 39.34 -12.57
CA ALA A 245 -7.32 38.45 -13.59
C ALA A 245 -8.24 37.24 -13.84
N LYS A 246 -8.17 36.68 -15.05
CA LYS A 246 -8.72 35.35 -15.35
C LYS A 246 -7.61 34.32 -15.23
N CYS A 247 -7.73 33.40 -14.28
CA CYS A 247 -6.75 32.33 -14.04
C CYS A 247 -7.26 30.94 -14.43
N ASN A 248 -6.34 30.02 -14.72
CA ASN A 248 -6.62 28.60 -14.99
C ASN A 248 -6.63 27.72 -13.73
N SER A 249 -6.26 28.27 -12.58
CA SER A 249 -6.26 27.63 -11.27
C SER A 249 -6.72 28.64 -10.21
N GLU A 250 -7.06 28.16 -9.00
CA GLU A 250 -7.42 29.02 -7.86
C GLU A 250 -6.16 29.60 -7.19
N PHE A 251 -5.11 28.79 -7.10
CA PHE A 251 -3.85 29.12 -6.45
C PHE A 251 -2.66 28.74 -7.34
N SER A 252 -1.57 29.48 -7.23
CA SER A 252 -0.27 29.17 -7.81
C SER A 252 0.83 29.77 -6.95
N SER A 253 2.03 29.20 -6.97
CA SER A 253 3.23 29.86 -6.43
C SER A 253 3.91 30.74 -7.48
N ILE A 254 3.60 30.52 -8.77
CA ILE A 254 4.16 31.23 -9.92
C ILE A 254 3.07 31.53 -10.95
N TRP A 255 2.51 32.74 -10.90
CA TRP A 255 1.60 33.22 -11.93
C TRP A 255 2.36 33.92 -13.04
N PHE A 256 2.17 33.48 -14.29
CA PHE A 256 2.61 34.22 -15.47
C PHE A 256 1.43 34.95 -16.11
N CYS A 257 1.50 36.28 -16.17
CA CYS A 257 0.40 37.14 -16.59
C CYS A 257 0.74 37.99 -17.83
N ASP A 258 -0.29 38.43 -18.55
CA ASP A 258 -0.14 39.41 -19.64
C ASP A 258 0.18 40.83 -19.12
N GLU A 259 0.46 41.76 -20.04
CA GLU A 259 0.83 43.16 -19.75
C GLU A 259 -0.15 43.90 -18.83
N ASN A 260 -1.43 43.54 -18.86
CA ASN A 260 -2.47 44.20 -18.07
C ASN A 260 -2.88 43.39 -16.84
N VAL A 261 -2.22 42.25 -16.58
CA VAL A 261 -2.60 41.30 -15.53
C VAL A 261 -4.08 40.91 -15.64
N SER A 262 -4.57 40.79 -16.87
CA SER A 262 -5.96 40.46 -17.20
C SER A 262 -6.16 38.95 -17.36
N LYS A 263 -5.09 38.24 -17.74
CA LYS A 263 -5.03 36.78 -17.85
C LYS A 263 -3.75 36.29 -17.21
N CYS A 264 -3.87 35.30 -16.34
CA CYS A 264 -2.75 34.68 -15.66
C CYS A 264 -2.81 33.17 -15.82
N VAL A 265 -1.64 32.55 -15.91
CA VAL A 265 -1.46 31.12 -16.10
C VAL A 265 -0.56 30.59 -14.99
N ASP A 266 -1.02 29.53 -14.33
CA ASP A 266 -0.28 28.80 -13.32
C ASP A 266 0.88 28.02 -13.97
N TYR A 267 2.09 28.18 -13.45
CA TYR A 267 3.28 27.46 -13.88
C TYR A 267 3.91 26.59 -12.78
N GLY A 268 3.31 26.50 -11.60
CA GLY A 268 3.78 25.64 -10.53
C GLY A 268 3.27 26.05 -9.16
N ILE A 269 3.08 25.05 -8.31
CA ILE A 269 2.76 25.19 -6.89
C ILE A 269 3.97 24.65 -6.13
N SER A 270 4.50 25.45 -5.21
CA SER A 270 5.63 25.08 -4.36
C SER A 270 5.14 24.12 -3.28
N ASP A 271 5.10 22.82 -3.48
CA ASP A 271 4.64 21.83 -2.49
C ASP A 271 5.79 20.97 -1.96
N ASP A 272 5.48 19.84 -1.33
CA ASP A 272 6.49 18.88 -0.83
C ASP A 272 7.31 18.26 -1.97
N LEU A 273 6.91 18.44 -3.24
CA LEU A 273 7.63 18.00 -4.43
C LEU A 273 8.51 19.11 -5.03
N GLN A 274 8.54 20.30 -4.43
CA GLN A 274 9.51 21.34 -4.79
C GLN A 274 10.93 20.81 -4.55
N LYS A 275 11.79 20.94 -5.55
CA LYS A 275 13.20 20.58 -5.46
C LYS A 275 14.05 21.83 -5.49
N ILE A 276 15.07 21.89 -4.64
CA ILE A 276 16.06 22.95 -4.63
C ILE A 276 17.40 22.24 -4.78
N ASP A 277 18.11 22.53 -5.85
CA ASP A 277 19.32 21.80 -6.23
C ASP A 277 20.48 22.79 -6.48
N THR A 278 21.68 22.33 -6.17
CA THR A 278 22.94 23.06 -6.33
C THR A 278 23.97 22.11 -6.91
N ASP A 279 24.71 22.53 -7.93
CA ASP A 279 25.80 21.70 -8.45
C ASP A 279 26.89 21.54 -7.37
N PRO A 280 27.08 20.33 -6.81
CA PRO A 280 28.00 20.11 -5.71
C PRO A 280 29.46 20.31 -6.14
N THR A 281 29.74 20.28 -7.45
CA THR A 281 31.08 20.46 -8.01
C THR A 281 31.38 21.90 -8.40
N ASN A 282 30.34 22.72 -8.57
CA ASN A 282 30.48 24.10 -9.06
C ASN A 282 29.45 25.06 -8.45
N PHE A 283 29.76 25.58 -7.27
CA PHE A 283 28.98 26.61 -6.57
C PHE A 283 28.92 27.99 -7.26
N SER A 284 29.52 28.12 -8.46
CA SER A 284 29.31 29.29 -9.32
C SER A 284 28.12 29.14 -10.27
N GLU A 285 27.62 27.92 -10.47
CA GLU A 285 26.38 27.67 -11.17
C GLU A 285 25.18 28.14 -10.33
N PRO A 286 24.07 28.53 -10.98
CA PRO A 286 22.87 28.96 -10.27
C PRO A 286 22.23 27.81 -9.48
N ILE A 287 21.64 28.15 -8.33
CA ILE A 287 20.72 27.27 -7.61
C ILE A 287 19.49 27.04 -8.51
N VAL A 288 19.06 25.80 -8.64
CA VAL A 288 17.90 25.42 -9.44
C VAL A 288 16.73 25.08 -8.52
N ILE A 289 15.70 25.92 -8.53
CA ILE A 289 14.44 25.67 -7.82
C ILE A 289 13.42 25.16 -8.85
N GLN A 290 12.97 23.92 -8.70
CA GLN A 290 11.99 23.30 -9.57
C GLN A 290 10.64 23.17 -8.87
N THR A 291 9.57 23.58 -9.56
CA THR A 291 8.18 23.31 -9.14
C THR A 291 7.38 22.66 -10.28
N ASN A 292 6.36 21.89 -9.95
CA ASN A 292 5.52 21.19 -10.92
C ASN A 292 4.04 21.63 -10.77
N GLU A 293 3.32 21.76 -11.89
CA GLU A 293 1.86 21.97 -11.92
C GLU A 293 1.15 20.62 -12.05
N GLY A 294 0.37 20.24 -11.03
CA GLY A 294 -0.32 18.94 -10.99
C GLY A 294 -1.40 18.75 -12.06
N VAL A 295 -2.06 19.83 -12.54
CA VAL A 295 -3.25 19.72 -13.41
C VAL A 295 -2.90 19.65 -14.90
N ASN A 296 -1.97 20.48 -15.37
CA ASN A 296 -1.61 20.56 -16.80
C ASN A 296 -0.21 20.04 -17.12
N ASN A 297 0.49 19.44 -16.14
CA ASN A 297 1.85 18.92 -16.27
C ASN A 297 2.84 19.98 -16.80
N ARG A 298 2.65 21.24 -16.39
CA ARG A 298 3.65 22.29 -16.60
C ARG A 298 4.71 22.21 -15.51
N LYS A 299 5.89 22.74 -15.81
CA LYS A 299 7.02 22.82 -14.89
C LYS A 299 7.61 24.21 -14.93
N SER A 300 8.13 24.64 -13.79
CA SER A 300 8.96 25.83 -13.73
C SER A 300 10.33 25.53 -13.16
N PHE A 301 11.32 26.27 -13.63
CA PHE A 301 12.69 26.26 -13.14
C PHE A 301 13.11 27.69 -12.85
N ILE A 302 13.50 27.97 -11.61
CA ILE A 302 14.04 29.25 -11.20
C ILE A 302 15.53 29.04 -10.97
N PHE A 303 16.34 29.77 -11.74
CA PHE A 303 17.79 29.74 -11.68
C PHE A 303 18.26 30.97 -10.90
N ALA A 304 18.63 30.76 -9.64
CA ALA A 304 19.11 31.82 -8.74
C ALA A 304 20.65 31.88 -8.74
N SER A 305 21.21 32.89 -9.39
CA SER A 305 22.66 33.10 -9.48
C SER A 305 23.15 34.00 -8.35
N CYS A 306 24.39 33.76 -7.90
CA CYS A 306 25.05 34.60 -6.91
C CYS A 306 25.32 36.02 -7.45
N ASP A 307 24.81 37.03 -6.76
CA ASP A 307 25.25 38.42 -6.93
C ASP A 307 25.15 39.20 -5.61
N ASN A 308 26.31 39.54 -5.05
CA ASN A 308 26.45 40.28 -3.80
C ASN A 308 26.18 41.79 -3.91
N SER A 309 25.84 42.30 -5.11
CA SER A 309 25.53 43.72 -5.30
C SER A 309 24.10 44.12 -4.90
N PHE A 310 23.25 43.13 -4.63
CA PHE A 310 21.85 43.34 -4.26
C PHE A 310 21.60 43.26 -2.74
N PHE A 311 20.40 43.65 -2.32
CA PHE A 311 19.96 43.53 -0.93
C PHE A 311 19.73 42.06 -0.57
N ILE A 312 20.07 41.66 0.66
CA ILE A 312 19.74 40.32 1.18
C ILE A 312 18.23 40.13 1.09
N ASN A 313 17.77 38.96 0.63
CA ASN A 313 16.35 38.64 0.44
C ASN A 313 15.68 39.35 -0.74
N HIS A 314 16.46 39.89 -1.69
CA HIS A 314 15.97 40.40 -2.97
C HIS A 314 16.15 39.37 -4.09
N LEU A 315 15.21 39.34 -5.02
CA LEU A 315 15.34 38.63 -6.29
C LEU A 315 15.41 39.65 -7.42
N GLU A 316 16.61 39.90 -7.95
CA GLU A 316 16.76 40.73 -9.14
C GLU A 316 16.46 39.91 -10.39
N TYR A 317 15.47 40.32 -11.16
CA TYR A 317 15.16 39.69 -12.44
C TYR A 317 16.28 39.95 -13.47
N ASP A 318 16.79 38.88 -14.08
CA ASP A 318 17.72 38.97 -15.21
C ASP A 318 16.97 38.74 -16.54
N HIS A 319 16.50 37.52 -16.76
CA HIS A 319 15.75 37.15 -17.96
C HIS A 319 14.79 35.97 -17.72
N SER A 320 13.95 35.65 -18.71
CA SER A 320 13.07 34.48 -18.65
C SER A 320 12.91 33.82 -20.01
N LYS A 321 12.55 32.52 -19.99
CA LYS A 321 12.22 31.74 -21.19
C LYS A 321 10.91 31.01 -20.92
N ILE A 322 10.04 30.95 -21.93
CA ILE A 322 8.74 30.29 -21.80
C ILE A 322 8.44 29.47 -23.05
N ASN A 323 7.88 28.28 -22.82
CA ASN A 323 7.17 27.51 -23.83
C ASN A 323 5.86 27.00 -23.23
N ASP A 324 5.03 26.29 -24.00
CA ASP A 324 3.69 25.87 -23.58
C ASP A 324 3.64 25.06 -22.27
N ARG A 325 4.75 24.39 -21.88
CA ARG A 325 4.83 23.52 -20.70
C ARG A 325 5.93 23.88 -19.71
N LEU A 326 6.85 24.77 -20.07
CA LEU A 326 8.06 25.05 -19.33
C LEU A 326 8.24 26.55 -19.17
N PHE A 327 8.34 26.99 -17.93
CA PHE A 327 8.74 28.35 -17.59
C PHE A 327 10.12 28.34 -16.93
N GLN A 328 11.02 29.18 -17.39
CA GLN A 328 12.34 29.35 -16.81
C GLN A 328 12.52 30.81 -16.41
N LEU A 329 12.83 31.04 -15.15
CA LEU A 329 13.06 32.36 -14.58
C LEU A 329 14.51 32.44 -14.10
N PHE A 330 15.26 33.43 -14.55
CA PHE A 330 16.64 33.66 -14.13
C PHE A 330 16.66 34.89 -13.22
N VAL A 331 17.15 34.71 -12.00
CA VAL A 331 17.22 35.74 -10.97
C VAL A 331 18.62 35.78 -10.38
N ASN A 332 19.00 36.94 -9.85
CA ASN A 332 20.24 37.13 -9.10
C ASN A 332 19.90 37.47 -7.64
N THR A 333 20.62 36.85 -6.70
CA THR A 333 20.41 37.10 -5.28
C THR A 333 21.69 36.86 -4.45
N PRO A 334 21.95 37.64 -3.38
CA PRO A 334 23.08 37.40 -2.50
C PRO A 334 22.95 36.09 -1.71
N SER A 335 21.72 35.61 -1.47
CA SER A 335 21.48 34.35 -0.75
C SER A 335 21.91 33.12 -1.56
N ALA A 336 22.16 33.28 -2.86
CA ALA A 336 22.74 32.24 -3.71
C ALA A 336 24.27 32.24 -3.72
N CYS A 337 24.90 33.17 -3.00
CA CYS A 337 26.35 33.22 -2.86
C CYS A 337 26.86 32.30 -1.76
N VAL A 338 28.10 31.82 -1.93
CA VAL A 338 28.82 31.10 -0.88
C VAL A 338 29.06 32.04 0.29
N ASN A 339 28.58 31.65 1.46
CA ASN A 339 28.71 32.33 2.74
C ASN A 339 29.24 31.36 3.80
N GLU A 340 29.63 31.86 4.97
CA GLU A 340 29.93 31.02 6.12
C GLU A 340 28.62 30.40 6.64
N ILE A 341 28.55 29.07 6.67
CA ILE A 341 27.44 28.34 7.26
C ILE A 341 27.85 27.99 8.69
N PRO A 342 27.14 28.50 9.72
CA PRO A 342 27.44 28.12 11.08
C PRO A 342 27.28 26.60 11.21
N ILE A 343 28.26 25.94 11.84
CA ILE A 343 28.15 24.51 12.16
C ILE A 343 26.84 24.32 12.92
N PRO A 344 25.98 23.38 12.52
CA PRO A 344 24.72 23.10 13.20
C PRO A 344 25.00 22.83 14.69
N VAL A 345 24.73 23.83 15.54
CA VAL A 345 24.78 23.69 16.99
C VAL A 345 23.36 23.42 17.44
N PRO A 346 23.12 22.36 18.22
CA PRO A 346 21.78 22.08 18.69
C PRO A 346 21.25 23.28 19.49
N GLU A 347 20.04 23.78 19.15
CA GLU A 347 19.47 24.99 19.77
C GLU A 347 19.43 24.90 21.31
N ASN A 348 19.36 23.67 21.85
CA ASN A 348 19.38 23.40 23.27
C ASN A 348 20.37 22.25 23.61
N PRO A 349 21.51 22.52 24.26
CA PRO A 349 22.48 21.48 24.63
C PRO A 349 21.92 20.44 25.61
N PHE A 350 20.79 20.72 26.27
CA PHE A 350 20.16 19.78 27.20
C PHE A 350 19.33 18.69 26.52
N HIS A 351 19.01 18.79 25.22
CA HIS A 351 18.21 17.73 24.57
C HIS A 351 18.99 16.42 24.40
N CYS A 352 20.32 16.45 24.53
CA CYS A 352 21.18 15.27 24.49
C CYS A 352 21.45 14.65 25.86
N PHE A 353 20.90 15.24 26.91
CA PHE A 353 21.08 14.79 28.28
C PHE A 353 19.79 14.13 28.77
N PHE A 354 19.93 12.92 29.29
CA PHE A 354 18.84 12.14 29.86
C PHE A 354 19.21 11.69 31.27
N GLU A 355 18.37 12.04 32.24
CA GLU A 355 18.52 11.59 33.61
C GLU A 355 17.19 11.06 34.13
N VAL A 356 17.19 9.79 34.59
CA VAL A 356 16.06 9.19 35.28
C VAL A 356 16.54 8.65 36.62
N ASN A 357 15.87 9.13 37.67
CA ASN A 357 16.02 8.68 39.04
C ASN A 357 14.74 7.93 39.45
N ASP A 358 14.62 6.65 39.10
CA ASP A 358 13.57 5.77 39.62
C ASP A 358 14.13 4.97 40.81
N SER A 359 13.27 4.54 41.76
CA SER A 359 13.68 4.04 43.07
C SER A 359 14.67 2.85 43.06
N ASP A 360 14.79 2.16 41.92
CA ASP A 360 15.70 1.02 41.72
C ASP A 360 16.75 1.25 40.62
N VAL A 361 16.69 2.33 39.84
CA VAL A 361 17.54 2.57 38.66
C VAL A 361 17.83 4.06 38.51
N ASN A 362 19.10 4.44 38.67
CA ASN A 362 19.60 5.78 38.35
C ASN A 362 20.44 5.70 37.07
N ILE A 363 19.96 6.31 35.99
CA ILE A 363 20.68 6.43 34.72
C ILE A 363 20.90 7.92 34.44
N SER A 364 22.16 8.29 34.25
CA SER A 364 22.57 9.60 33.74
C SER A 364 23.34 9.36 32.45
N PHE A 365 22.75 9.77 31.33
CA PHE A 365 23.26 9.51 30.00
C PHE A 365 23.39 10.84 29.26
N ASN A 366 24.55 11.07 28.67
CA ASN A 366 24.82 12.24 27.85
C ASN A 366 25.28 11.77 26.47
N ALA A 367 24.40 11.86 25.47
CA ALA A 367 24.72 11.42 24.11
C ALA A 367 25.88 12.21 23.50
N SER A 368 26.08 13.49 23.90
CA SER A 368 27.13 14.35 23.36
C SER A 368 28.55 13.90 23.69
N THR A 369 28.75 13.06 24.71
CA THR A 369 30.08 12.52 25.04
C THR A 369 30.49 11.36 24.15
N LEU A 370 29.54 10.82 23.37
CA LEU A 370 29.74 9.68 22.45
C LEU A 370 30.00 10.12 21.00
N ASP A 371 29.76 11.39 20.73
CA ASP A 371 30.03 12.07 19.46
C ASP A 371 31.54 12.03 19.16
N VAL A 372 31.87 11.78 17.90
CA VAL A 372 33.25 11.77 17.40
C VAL A 372 33.36 12.72 16.23
N LYS A 373 34.57 13.26 16.02
CA LYS A 373 34.84 14.09 14.85
C LYS A 373 34.48 13.29 13.57
N ASP A 374 33.68 13.89 12.70
CA ASP A 374 33.20 13.32 11.42
C ASP A 374 32.21 12.13 11.55
N GLY A 375 31.78 11.78 12.76
CA GLY A 375 30.84 10.68 13.02
C GLY A 375 31.42 9.28 12.87
N ARG A 376 30.58 8.28 13.17
CA ARG A 376 30.94 6.86 13.07
C ARG A 376 30.42 6.30 11.77
N VAL A 377 31.29 5.68 10.98
CA VAL A 377 30.95 5.04 9.71
C VAL A 377 31.16 3.54 9.83
N VAL A 378 30.12 2.74 9.61
CA VAL A 378 30.16 1.28 9.75
C VAL A 378 29.42 0.60 8.61
N ASP A 379 30.00 -0.46 8.06
CA ASP A 379 29.32 -1.33 7.12
C ASP A 379 28.33 -2.22 7.87
N VAL A 380 27.05 -2.11 7.51
CA VAL A 380 25.94 -2.82 8.16
C VAL A 380 25.16 -3.61 7.13
N LYS A 381 24.57 -4.72 7.58
CA LYS A 381 23.56 -5.46 6.80
C LYS A 381 22.17 -5.03 7.24
N THR A 382 21.35 -4.58 6.31
CA THR A 382 19.95 -4.27 6.63
C THR A 382 19.13 -5.55 6.69
N ALA A 383 18.60 -5.88 7.86
CA ALA A 383 17.64 -6.95 8.08
C ALA A 383 16.22 -6.37 8.01
N GLY A 384 15.48 -6.69 6.95
CA GLY A 384 14.13 -6.19 6.77
C GLY A 384 13.69 -6.27 5.31
N LEU A 385 12.55 -6.92 5.07
CA LEU A 385 11.84 -7.06 3.79
C LEU A 385 12.59 -7.68 2.57
N ILE A 386 13.91 -7.77 2.53
CA ILE A 386 14.68 -8.39 1.41
C ILE A 386 15.92 -9.10 2.00
N SER A 387 16.59 -9.96 1.21
CA SER A 387 17.93 -10.49 1.52
C SER A 387 18.83 -9.40 2.10
N PRO A 388 19.68 -9.70 3.10
CA PRO A 388 20.54 -8.71 3.74
C PRO A 388 21.34 -7.91 2.69
N ILE A 389 21.09 -6.61 2.61
CA ILE A 389 21.80 -5.71 1.70
C ILE A 389 22.90 -5.02 2.50
N GLU A 390 24.11 -5.01 1.97
CA GLU A 390 25.23 -4.26 2.55
C GLU A 390 25.01 -2.76 2.32
N ARG A 391 25.13 -1.99 3.41
CA ARG A 391 24.95 -0.55 3.44
C ARG A 391 25.99 0.09 4.33
N LYS A 392 26.25 1.38 4.12
CA LYS A 392 27.07 2.19 5.04
C LYS A 392 26.15 2.99 5.96
N LEU A 393 26.35 2.83 7.26
CA LEU A 393 25.67 3.61 8.29
C LEU A 393 26.62 4.71 8.77
N TYR A 394 26.19 5.96 8.67
CA TYR A 394 26.86 7.12 9.30
C TYR A 394 26.03 7.54 10.51
N PHE A 395 26.64 7.62 11.68
CA PHE A 395 25.93 7.85 12.94
C PHE A 395 26.65 8.80 13.89
N GLN A 396 25.90 9.78 14.42
CA GLN A 396 26.23 10.56 15.60
C GLN A 396 25.04 10.66 16.56
N PRO A 397 25.23 10.32 17.85
CA PRO A 397 24.16 10.38 18.83
C PRO A 397 23.55 11.77 19.07
N CYS A 398 24.34 12.84 18.99
CA CYS A 398 23.91 14.17 19.42
C CYS A 398 24.44 15.33 18.55
N SER A 399 25.44 15.11 17.69
CA SER A 399 25.87 16.12 16.72
C SER A 399 25.31 15.82 15.33
N GLY A 400 25.18 16.86 14.51
CA GLY A 400 24.87 16.72 13.08
C GLY A 400 26.03 16.09 12.31
N LEU A 401 25.69 15.26 11.33
CA LEU A 401 26.58 14.77 10.29
C LEU A 401 26.19 15.36 8.95
N PHE A 402 27.19 15.90 8.28
CA PHE A 402 27.07 16.29 6.89
C PHE A 402 26.76 15.09 6.00
N CYS A 403 26.02 15.33 4.93
CA CYS A 403 25.84 14.39 3.85
C CYS A 403 27.23 13.91 3.37
N PRO A 404 27.46 12.59 3.23
CA PRO A 404 28.71 12.09 2.70
C PRO A 404 29.02 12.72 1.33
N SER A 405 30.25 13.16 1.11
CA SER A 405 30.62 13.95 -0.08
C SER A 405 30.42 13.24 -1.43
N ASP A 406 30.32 11.91 -1.41
CA ASP A 406 30.09 11.04 -2.56
C ASP A 406 28.64 10.54 -2.67
N ALA A 407 27.74 11.12 -1.88
CA ALA A 407 26.35 10.71 -1.79
C ALA A 407 25.34 11.75 -2.28
N ASP A 408 24.19 11.26 -2.68
CA ASP A 408 22.96 12.01 -2.91
C ASP A 408 22.04 11.82 -1.70
N CYS A 409 21.73 12.91 -1.00
CA CYS A 409 21.01 12.93 0.28
C CYS A 409 19.62 13.60 0.18
N ASP A 410 19.00 13.61 -1.00
CA ASP A 410 17.64 14.15 -1.21
C ASP A 410 17.46 15.62 -0.73
N ASN A 411 18.51 16.44 -0.91
CA ASN A 411 18.61 17.86 -0.50
C ASN A 411 18.75 18.11 1.02
N PHE A 412 19.00 17.07 1.82
CA PHE A 412 19.31 17.23 3.23
C PHE A 412 20.82 17.22 3.43
N GLU A 413 21.37 18.24 4.10
CA GLU A 413 22.80 18.31 4.37
C GLU A 413 23.16 17.74 5.73
N ASP A 414 22.28 17.85 6.74
CA ASP A 414 22.60 17.53 8.13
C ASP A 414 21.64 16.49 8.74
N ALA A 415 22.17 15.36 9.17
CA ALA A 415 21.43 14.34 9.91
C ALA A 415 22.25 13.74 11.05
N TYR A 416 21.61 13.25 12.11
CA TYR A 416 22.22 12.37 13.09
C TYR A 416 22.54 10.98 12.50
N ILE A 417 21.71 10.52 11.55
CA ILE A 417 21.76 9.15 11.02
C ILE A 417 21.56 9.15 9.51
N TRP A 418 22.58 8.70 8.78
CA TRP A 418 22.49 8.39 7.35
C TRP A 418 22.62 6.88 7.13
N LEU A 419 21.74 6.32 6.30
CA LEU A 419 21.86 4.94 5.84
C LEU A 419 21.98 4.93 4.31
N CYS A 420 23.17 4.60 3.83
CA CYS A 420 23.55 4.77 2.43
C CYS A 420 23.68 3.43 1.71
N LYS A 421 23.14 3.35 0.50
CA LYS A 421 23.23 2.16 -0.35
C LYS A 421 24.62 2.06 -0.96
N GLU A 422 25.20 0.86 -1.02
CA GLU A 422 26.47 0.67 -1.72
C GLU A 422 26.30 0.87 -3.23
N ILE A 423 27.26 1.56 -3.85
CA ILE A 423 27.27 1.86 -5.29
C ILE A 423 27.45 0.54 -6.05
N MET A 424 26.40 0.06 -6.74
CA MET A 424 26.49 -1.17 -7.54
C MET A 424 27.12 -0.95 -8.94
N SER A 425 27.37 0.31 -9.34
CA SER A 425 27.87 0.68 -10.67
C SER A 425 28.62 2.02 -10.62
N ASP A 426 29.77 2.13 -11.31
CA ASP A 426 30.65 3.32 -11.37
C ASP A 426 29.98 4.64 -11.84
N GLN A 427 28.68 4.64 -12.16
CA GLN A 427 27.96 5.79 -12.70
C GLN A 427 26.89 6.38 -11.77
N ASP A 428 26.56 5.73 -10.65
CA ASP A 428 25.52 6.22 -9.73
C ASP A 428 26.16 6.75 -8.43
N ASN A 429 25.80 7.98 -8.03
CA ASN A 429 26.15 8.50 -6.72
C ASN A 429 25.52 7.63 -5.62
N GLN A 430 26.18 7.52 -4.47
CA GLN A 430 25.67 6.76 -3.34
C GLN A 430 24.37 7.40 -2.83
N GLN A 431 23.22 6.73 -2.91
CA GLN A 431 21.98 7.27 -2.34
C GLN A 431 21.97 7.06 -0.81
N CYS A 432 21.73 8.14 -0.06
CA CYS A 432 21.68 8.16 1.40
C CYS A 432 20.31 8.63 1.89
N TYR A 433 19.76 7.91 2.87
CA TYR A 433 18.50 8.26 3.51
C TYR A 433 18.74 8.83 4.91
N ALA A 434 18.14 9.99 5.20
CA ALA A 434 18.21 10.67 6.50
C ALA A 434 17.16 10.09 7.47
N TYR A 435 17.57 9.16 8.34
CA TYR A 435 16.67 8.58 9.35
C TYR A 435 16.52 9.44 10.63
N GLY A 436 17.34 10.47 10.77
CA GLY A 436 17.27 11.43 11.86
C GLY A 436 17.81 12.78 11.43
N LEU A 437 16.97 13.70 10.97
CA LEU A 437 17.40 15.04 10.55
C LEU A 437 17.83 15.88 11.74
N PHE A 438 18.92 16.64 11.59
CA PHE A 438 19.48 17.42 12.69
C PHE A 438 18.51 18.51 13.20
N GLU A 439 17.76 19.13 12.29
CA GLU A 439 16.75 20.15 12.58
C GLU A 439 15.54 19.62 13.38
N LYS A 440 15.39 18.29 13.50
CA LYS A 440 14.33 17.67 14.28
C LYS A 440 14.86 17.26 15.65
N ASN A 441 14.14 17.63 16.70
CA ASN A 441 14.50 17.24 18.07
C ASN A 441 14.44 15.71 18.23
N ILE A 442 15.39 15.18 19.00
CA ILE A 442 15.43 13.78 19.43
C ILE A 442 14.60 13.58 20.71
N SER A 443 14.03 12.39 20.91
CA SER A 443 13.38 11.99 22.18
C SER A 443 14.15 10.86 22.84
N MET A 444 14.35 10.96 24.16
CA MET A 444 15.05 9.94 24.96
C MET A 444 14.14 9.31 26.00
N SER A 445 14.30 8.01 26.23
CA SER A 445 13.57 7.24 27.25
C SER A 445 14.42 6.14 27.86
N ALA A 446 14.08 5.69 29.07
CA ALA A 446 14.83 4.65 29.76
C ALA A 446 14.43 3.25 29.24
N LEU A 447 15.43 2.36 29.10
CA LEU A 447 15.25 0.93 28.89
C LEU A 447 15.63 0.16 30.15
N GLN A 448 15.19 -1.09 30.25
CA GLN A 448 15.52 -1.95 31.41
C GLN A 448 17.04 -2.14 31.59
N ASN A 449 17.83 -2.02 30.52
CA ASN A 449 19.28 -2.15 30.54
C ASN A 449 19.97 -1.09 29.66
N GLY A 450 19.48 0.16 29.65
CA GLY A 450 20.04 1.19 28.77
C GLY A 450 19.18 2.44 28.59
N VAL A 451 19.45 3.15 27.51
CA VAL A 451 18.70 4.33 27.08
C VAL A 451 18.27 4.15 25.63
N LYS A 452 17.04 4.51 25.32
CA LYS A 452 16.50 4.56 23.96
C LYS A 452 16.48 6.01 23.47
N ILE A 453 16.95 6.24 22.25
CA ILE A 453 16.85 7.53 21.55
C ILE A 453 16.06 7.34 20.26
N GLU A 454 15.05 8.17 20.04
CA GLU A 454 14.24 8.20 18.83
C GLU A 454 14.58 9.45 18.02
N TYR A 455 14.76 9.27 16.71
CA TYR A 455 15.12 10.29 15.74
C TYR A 455 14.04 10.37 14.66
N LEU A 456 13.78 11.59 14.17
CA LEU A 456 12.84 11.83 13.08
C LEU A 456 13.61 12.23 11.82
N GLY A 457 13.42 11.49 10.75
CA GLY A 457 14.05 11.66 9.44
C GLY A 457 13.24 12.51 8.46
N SER A 458 13.63 12.49 7.18
CA SER A 458 12.86 13.05 6.06
C SER A 458 11.67 12.14 5.69
N ASP A 459 10.64 12.64 4.99
CA ASP A 459 9.58 11.83 4.37
C ASP A 459 8.90 10.76 5.27
N GLY A 460 8.79 11.02 6.57
CA GLY A 460 8.23 10.08 7.55
C GLY A 460 9.20 8.96 7.98
N LEU A 461 10.45 8.99 7.51
CA LEU A 461 11.52 8.17 8.04
C LEU A 461 11.74 8.45 9.53
N SER A 462 12.13 7.43 10.27
CA SER A 462 12.47 7.57 11.69
C SER A 462 13.44 6.48 12.12
N ALA A 463 14.23 6.76 13.15
CA ALA A 463 15.12 5.77 13.74
C ALA A 463 14.92 5.62 15.23
N GLU A 464 15.15 4.41 15.72
CA GLU A 464 15.24 4.07 17.13
C GLU A 464 16.61 3.44 17.40
N VAL A 465 17.34 4.04 18.35
CA VAL A 465 18.68 3.58 18.75
C VAL A 465 18.65 3.20 20.22
N ASP A 466 18.83 1.91 20.47
CA ASP A 466 18.88 1.35 21.81
C ASP A 466 20.33 1.28 22.29
N PHE A 467 20.71 2.15 23.23
CA PHE A 467 22.01 2.14 23.89
C PHE A 467 22.01 1.12 25.02
N ILE A 468 22.43 -0.11 24.73
CA ILE A 468 22.51 -1.21 25.68
C ILE A 468 23.76 -1.07 26.56
N CYS A 469 23.55 -1.15 27.88
CA CYS A 469 24.64 -1.09 28.86
C CYS A 469 25.62 -2.26 28.68
N ASP A 470 26.90 -1.92 28.53
CA ASP A 470 28.01 -2.88 28.55
C ASP A 470 29.15 -2.37 29.45
N TYR A 471 29.22 -2.89 30.67
CA TYR A 471 30.25 -2.54 31.67
C TYR A 471 31.67 -2.93 31.25
N SER A 472 31.85 -3.74 30.19
CA SER A 472 33.18 -4.13 29.71
C SER A 472 33.86 -3.04 28.86
N LEU A 473 33.09 -2.07 28.37
CA LEU A 473 33.58 -0.94 27.58
C LEU A 473 34.14 0.17 28.46
N ASN A 474 34.92 1.07 27.86
CA ASN A 474 35.34 2.30 28.54
C ASN A 474 34.27 3.40 28.40
N GLU A 475 34.32 4.43 29.26
CA GLU A 475 33.47 5.63 29.10
C GLU A 475 33.81 6.33 27.77
N GLY A 476 32.78 6.75 27.03
CA GLY A 476 32.93 7.31 25.68
C GLY A 476 33.06 6.27 24.56
N GLU A 477 33.19 4.98 24.90
CA GLU A 477 33.32 3.90 23.92
C GLU A 477 31.96 3.38 23.48
N LEU A 478 31.87 3.05 22.19
CA LEU A 478 30.62 2.70 21.53
C LEU A 478 30.88 1.57 20.52
N VAL A 479 30.20 0.44 20.70
CA VAL A 479 30.24 -0.69 19.76
C VAL A 479 29.02 -0.63 18.86
N MET A 480 29.28 -0.39 17.57
CA MET A 480 28.26 -0.33 16.53
C MET A 480 27.79 -1.72 16.12
N PRO A 481 26.52 -1.88 15.69
CA PRO A 481 26.02 -3.16 15.22
C PRO A 481 26.54 -3.48 13.82
N THR A 482 26.59 -4.77 13.48
CA THR A 482 26.86 -5.25 12.11
C THR A 482 25.57 -5.47 11.32
N ILE A 483 24.42 -5.50 11.99
CA ILE A 483 23.10 -5.67 11.41
C ILE A 483 22.18 -4.60 11.97
N VAL A 484 21.50 -3.87 11.09
CA VAL A 484 20.46 -2.90 11.47
C VAL A 484 19.12 -3.39 10.94
N LYS A 485 18.04 -3.14 11.67
CA LYS A 485 16.70 -3.58 11.28
C LYS A 485 15.98 -2.46 10.57
N THR A 486 15.33 -2.74 9.45
CA THR A 486 14.46 -1.77 8.77
C THR A 486 13.05 -2.33 8.66
N THR A 487 12.05 -1.64 9.20
CA THR A 487 10.64 -2.07 9.13
C THR A 487 9.81 -1.11 8.25
N ASN A 488 8.55 -1.43 8.01
CA ASN A 488 7.58 -0.58 7.28
C ASN A 488 8.10 -0.11 5.91
N SER A 489 8.49 -1.03 5.03
CA SER A 489 9.04 -0.70 3.71
C SER A 489 10.33 0.12 3.74
N GLY A 490 11.05 0.10 4.87
CA GLY A 490 12.25 0.89 5.09
C GLY A 490 12.00 2.23 5.77
N GLN A 491 10.77 2.55 6.20
CA GLN A 491 10.49 3.83 6.87
C GLN A 491 11.09 3.93 8.28
N PHE A 492 11.29 2.80 8.96
CA PHE A 492 11.80 2.81 10.32
C PHE A 492 13.10 2.02 10.43
N LEU A 493 14.13 2.63 11.01
CA LEU A 493 15.43 2.03 11.26
C LEU A 493 15.59 1.75 12.77
N HIS A 494 15.82 0.50 13.15
CA HIS A 494 16.15 0.11 14.52
C HIS A 494 17.57 -0.42 14.59
N MET A 495 18.32 0.03 15.58
CA MET A 495 19.67 -0.47 15.82
C MET A 495 20.04 -0.50 17.30
N GLU A 496 20.80 -1.52 17.70
CA GLU A 496 21.32 -1.67 19.05
C GLU A 496 22.79 -1.28 19.09
N VAL A 497 23.13 -0.38 20.00
CA VAL A 497 24.47 0.16 20.20
C VAL A 497 24.89 -0.17 21.62
N LYS A 498 26.10 -0.70 21.82
CA LYS A 498 26.59 -0.96 23.19
C LYS A 498 27.44 0.20 23.67
N SER A 499 27.18 0.66 24.89
CA SER A 499 27.95 1.72 25.55
C SER A 499 27.98 1.50 27.06
N ARG A 500 29.07 1.91 27.70
CA ARG A 500 29.13 1.96 29.16
C ARG A 500 28.35 3.15 29.73
N ASP A 501 28.25 4.24 28.99
CA ASP A 501 27.60 5.48 29.45
C ASP A 501 26.09 5.32 29.63
N SER A 502 25.47 4.30 29.03
CA SER A 502 24.06 3.96 29.24
C SER A 502 23.81 3.03 30.44
N CYS A 503 24.86 2.64 31.17
CA CYS A 503 24.72 1.80 32.34
C CYS A 503 24.15 2.53 33.55
N PRO A 504 23.27 1.88 34.34
CA PRO A 504 22.82 2.44 35.59
C PRO A 504 23.98 2.56 36.59
N VAL A 505 23.95 3.64 37.36
CA VAL A 505 24.95 3.92 38.40
C VAL A 505 24.72 2.96 39.58
N GLY A 506 25.45 1.83 39.61
CA GLY A 506 25.30 0.80 40.65
C GLY A 506 26.08 -0.49 40.39
N THR A 507 26.03 -1.45 41.33
CA THR A 507 26.67 -2.76 41.17
C THR A 507 25.96 -3.60 40.10
N PRO A 508 26.68 -4.19 39.14
CA PRO A 508 26.10 -4.94 38.03
C PRO A 508 25.31 -6.15 38.56
N ARG A 509 24.03 -6.26 38.20
CA ARG A 509 23.29 -7.51 38.37
C ARG A 509 23.81 -8.50 37.31
N PRO A 510 24.16 -9.75 37.68
CA PRO A 510 24.51 -10.76 36.70
C PRO A 510 23.35 -10.95 35.72
N SER A 511 23.65 -10.95 34.42
CA SER A 511 22.66 -11.18 33.36
C SER A 511 21.96 -12.52 33.62
N PRO A 512 20.61 -12.59 33.51
CA PRO A 512 19.90 -13.85 33.65
C PRO A 512 20.40 -14.89 32.63
N GLU A 513 20.39 -16.17 33.03
CA GLU A 513 20.80 -17.29 32.19
C GLU A 513 19.95 -17.32 30.90
N PRO A 514 20.57 -17.51 29.71
CA PRO A 514 19.86 -17.49 28.43
C PRO A 514 18.80 -18.60 28.37
N PHE A 515 17.62 -18.24 27.86
CA PHE A 515 16.50 -19.16 27.66
C PHE A 515 16.73 -20.04 26.42
N TYR A 516 16.44 -21.34 26.54
CA TYR A 516 16.48 -22.30 25.43
C TYR A 516 15.10 -22.93 25.25
N PRO A 517 14.49 -22.84 24.05
CA PRO A 517 13.26 -23.57 23.75
C PRO A 517 13.46 -25.07 23.94
N SER A 518 12.55 -25.72 24.68
CA SER A 518 12.57 -27.18 24.84
C SER A 518 12.05 -27.84 23.58
N ARG A 519 12.72 -28.90 23.10
CA ARG A 519 12.21 -29.72 21.99
C ARG A 519 10.80 -30.25 22.32
N PRO A 520 9.81 -30.06 21.43
CA PRO A 520 8.47 -30.61 21.59
C PRO A 520 8.51 -32.14 21.75
N LYS A 521 7.69 -32.68 22.66
CA LYS A 521 7.60 -34.13 22.89
C LYS A 521 6.47 -34.71 22.04
N LYS A 522 6.69 -35.91 21.49
CA LYS A 522 5.66 -36.70 20.79
C LYS A 522 4.44 -36.89 21.69
N GLY A 523 3.30 -36.30 21.29
CA GLY A 523 2.04 -36.45 22.01
C GLY A 523 1.52 -37.89 21.99
N GLU A 524 0.64 -38.23 22.94
CA GLU A 524 -0.01 -39.55 23.00
C GLU A 524 -1.09 -39.72 21.92
N THR A 525 -1.65 -38.61 21.43
CA THR A 525 -2.63 -38.61 20.34
C THR A 525 -1.91 -38.71 18.99
N PRO A 526 -2.24 -39.70 18.14
CA PRO A 526 -1.67 -39.79 16.81
C PRO A 526 -1.98 -38.51 16.02
N THR A 527 -0.97 -37.99 15.32
CA THR A 527 -1.14 -36.89 14.38
C THR A 527 -2.24 -37.25 13.36
N PRO A 528 -3.13 -36.33 12.99
CA PRO A 528 -4.11 -36.55 11.92
C PRO A 528 -3.43 -37.11 10.67
N MET A 529 -4.18 -37.86 9.85
CA MET A 529 -3.63 -38.31 8.57
C MET A 529 -3.47 -37.08 7.66
N PRO A 530 -2.26 -36.83 7.09
CA PRO A 530 -2.03 -35.67 6.25
C PRO A 530 -3.03 -35.60 5.08
N ASN A 531 -3.58 -34.42 4.88
CA ASN A 531 -4.38 -34.05 3.72
C ASN A 531 -3.46 -33.90 2.50
N PRO A 532 -3.55 -34.80 1.50
CA PRO A 532 -2.62 -34.78 0.37
C PRO A 532 -2.81 -33.59 -0.57
N ASN A 533 -3.94 -32.86 -0.44
CA ASN A 533 -4.27 -31.72 -1.30
C ASN A 533 -4.83 -30.56 -0.45
N PRO A 534 -4.02 -29.87 0.38
CA PRO A 534 -4.47 -28.69 1.10
C PRO A 534 -4.92 -27.59 0.11
N ASN A 535 -5.91 -26.76 0.49
CA ASN A 535 -6.35 -25.66 -0.37
C ASN A 535 -5.41 -24.46 -0.16
N PRO A 536 -4.68 -23.99 -1.18
CA PRO A 536 -3.82 -22.80 -1.04
C PRO A 536 -4.61 -21.50 -0.94
N MET A 537 -5.88 -21.49 -1.36
CA MET A 537 -6.75 -20.33 -1.30
C MET A 537 -7.49 -20.28 0.03
N LEU A 538 -7.13 -19.32 0.86
CA LEU A 538 -7.83 -18.99 2.09
C LEU A 538 -8.79 -17.84 1.81
N SER A 539 -10.02 -17.90 2.31
CA SER A 539 -10.96 -16.80 2.16
C SER A 539 -11.75 -16.52 3.42
N LEU A 540 -11.90 -15.23 3.70
CA LEU A 540 -12.73 -14.68 4.76
C LEU A 540 -13.62 -13.62 4.15
N PHE A 541 -14.87 -13.54 4.59
CA PHE A 541 -15.76 -12.49 4.11
C PHE A 541 -16.82 -12.15 5.15
N ASN A 542 -17.35 -10.94 5.02
CA ASN A 542 -18.54 -10.49 5.72
C ASN A 542 -19.61 -10.08 4.68
N GLU A 543 -20.58 -9.25 5.05
CA GLU A 543 -21.65 -8.83 4.13
C GLU A 543 -21.16 -7.93 2.98
N THR A 544 -20.04 -7.23 3.15
CA THR A 544 -19.62 -6.11 2.30
C THR A 544 -18.21 -6.25 1.72
N HIS A 545 -17.34 -6.97 2.42
CA HIS A 545 -15.94 -7.13 2.07
C HIS A 545 -15.51 -8.59 2.13
N TYR A 546 -14.44 -8.90 1.42
CA TYR A 546 -13.74 -10.18 1.49
C TYR A 546 -12.23 -9.98 1.58
N ILE A 547 -11.55 -11.02 2.07
CA ILE A 547 -10.12 -11.24 1.92
C ILE A 547 -9.97 -12.57 1.19
N ALA A 548 -9.29 -12.56 0.05
CA ALA A 548 -8.98 -13.76 -0.72
C ALA A 548 -7.45 -13.90 -0.81
N PHE A 549 -6.91 -14.85 -0.05
CA PHE A 549 -5.50 -14.97 0.23
C PHE A 549 -4.96 -16.27 -0.38
N ASN A 550 -4.32 -16.17 -1.54
CA ASN A 550 -3.78 -17.34 -2.23
C ASN A 550 -2.32 -17.58 -1.91
N LEU A 551 -2.05 -18.59 -1.09
CA LEU A 551 -0.70 -18.93 -0.68
C LEU A 551 0.16 -19.48 -1.83
N SER A 552 -0.43 -20.02 -2.89
CA SER A 552 0.34 -20.51 -4.04
C SER A 552 0.92 -19.40 -4.91
N LEU A 553 0.43 -18.17 -4.78
CA LEU A 553 1.03 -17.01 -5.47
C LEU A 553 2.29 -16.52 -4.77
N MET A 554 2.47 -16.91 -3.50
CA MET A 554 3.61 -16.50 -2.69
C MET A 554 4.79 -17.39 -3.03
N ASN A 555 5.37 -17.17 -4.20
CA ASN A 555 6.55 -17.88 -4.69
C ASN A 555 7.81 -17.39 -3.96
N GLN A 556 7.84 -17.56 -2.64
CA GLN A 556 9.03 -17.33 -1.83
C GLN A 556 9.81 -18.62 -1.74
N ASN A 557 11.03 -18.62 -2.28
CA ASN A 557 12.03 -19.62 -1.88
C ASN A 557 12.15 -19.56 -0.34
N VAL A 558 12.26 -20.74 0.28
CA VAL A 558 12.39 -20.95 1.72
C VAL A 558 13.17 -19.82 2.38
N ARG A 559 12.46 -18.97 3.12
CA ARG A 559 13.05 -17.73 3.63
C ARG A 559 13.51 -17.93 5.07
N ASP A 560 14.79 -17.68 5.30
CA ASP A 560 15.35 -17.56 6.64
C ASP A 560 15.00 -16.19 7.24
N SER A 561 14.37 -16.19 8.41
CA SER A 561 14.12 -14.99 9.21
C SER A 561 14.65 -15.20 10.62
N HIS A 562 15.62 -14.38 11.01
CA HIS A 562 16.07 -14.25 12.39
C HIS A 562 15.03 -13.49 13.21
N ILE A 563 14.41 -14.17 14.18
CA ILE A 563 13.37 -13.59 15.04
C ILE A 563 13.66 -13.82 16.52
N ILE A 564 13.18 -12.90 17.35
CA ILE A 564 13.27 -12.99 18.81
C ILE A 564 12.05 -13.74 19.32
N LEU A 565 12.26 -14.97 19.78
CA LEU A 565 11.26 -15.77 20.47
C LEU A 565 11.09 -15.26 21.90
N THR A 566 9.91 -14.77 22.24
CA THR A 566 9.56 -14.35 23.60
C THR A 566 8.70 -15.41 24.30
N SER A 567 9.16 -15.94 25.43
CA SER A 567 8.47 -16.93 26.25
C SER A 567 8.57 -16.57 27.73
N GLN A 568 7.44 -16.36 28.41
CA GLN A 568 7.39 -16.04 29.86
C GLN A 568 8.32 -14.87 30.26
N GLY A 569 8.45 -13.86 29.38
CA GLY A 569 9.32 -12.69 29.59
C GLY A 569 10.80 -12.91 29.24
N GLN A 570 11.21 -14.13 28.89
CA GLN A 570 12.53 -14.42 28.38
C GLN A 570 12.57 -14.30 26.86
N LYS A 571 13.69 -13.85 26.31
CA LYS A 571 13.91 -13.63 24.87
C LYS A 571 15.05 -14.52 24.36
N ARG A 572 14.92 -15.06 23.15
CA ARG A 572 15.97 -15.84 22.48
C ARG A 572 15.88 -15.67 20.97
N ASP A 573 17.02 -15.50 20.31
CA ASP A 573 17.08 -15.51 18.86
C ASP A 573 16.88 -16.93 18.32
N ILE A 574 15.97 -17.06 17.37
CA ILE A 574 15.71 -18.29 16.60
C ILE A 574 15.62 -17.94 15.12
N ASP A 575 15.79 -18.96 14.28
CA ASP A 575 15.71 -18.85 12.84
C ASP A 575 14.43 -19.55 12.39
N VAL A 576 13.60 -18.86 11.63
CA VAL A 576 12.36 -19.43 11.09
C VAL A 576 12.45 -19.50 9.59
N PHE A 577 12.28 -20.72 9.06
CA PHE A 577 12.23 -20.99 7.63
C PHE A 577 10.80 -21.25 7.22
N ILE A 578 10.23 -20.35 6.43
CA ILE A 578 8.85 -20.45 5.96
C ILE A 578 8.80 -20.58 4.44
N SER A 579 7.98 -21.52 3.97
CA SER A 579 7.42 -21.54 2.63
C SER A 579 5.90 -21.53 2.79
N PRO A 580 5.17 -20.50 2.31
CA PRO A 580 3.75 -20.31 2.65
C PRO A 580 2.80 -21.47 2.36
N PHE A 581 3.16 -22.34 1.41
CA PHE A 581 2.30 -23.45 1.00
C PHE A 581 3.09 -24.70 0.69
N ASP A 582 4.20 -24.56 -0.02
CA ASP A 582 5.05 -25.68 -0.40
C ASP A 582 5.83 -26.20 0.82
N GLN A 583 6.11 -27.50 0.82
CA GLN A 583 6.98 -28.08 1.84
C GLN A 583 8.44 -27.88 1.45
N SER A 584 9.25 -27.53 2.44
CA SER A 584 10.69 -27.35 2.32
C SER A 584 11.44 -28.46 3.05
N SER A 585 12.61 -28.85 2.52
CA SER A 585 13.51 -29.77 3.22
C SER A 585 14.09 -29.16 4.49
N CYS A 586 14.57 -30.00 5.40
CA CYS A 586 15.35 -29.57 6.57
C CYS A 586 16.39 -28.49 6.21
N PRO A 587 16.39 -27.33 6.89
CA PRO A 587 17.33 -26.24 6.62
C PRO A 587 18.80 -26.69 6.72
N PRO A 588 19.66 -26.31 5.75
CA PRO A 588 21.05 -26.74 5.74
C PRO A 588 21.79 -26.22 6.98
N GLY A 589 22.49 -27.11 7.69
CA GLY A 589 23.25 -26.78 8.89
C GLY A 589 22.56 -27.09 10.22
N TYR A 590 21.32 -27.57 10.20
CA TYR A 590 20.56 -27.96 11.39
C TYR A 590 20.20 -29.45 11.39
N GLU A 591 19.92 -29.99 12.58
CA GLU A 591 19.44 -31.37 12.78
C GLU A 591 17.90 -31.40 12.95
N CYS A 592 17.18 -32.10 12.07
CA CYS A 592 15.70 -32.15 12.01
C CYS A 592 15.04 -33.46 12.49
N ASP A 593 15.76 -34.32 13.22
CA ASP A 593 15.28 -35.63 13.70
C ASP A 593 14.65 -36.53 12.60
N GLU A 594 13.37 -36.90 12.76
CA GLU A 594 12.61 -37.85 11.94
C GLU A 594 11.81 -37.16 10.82
N PHE A 595 11.99 -35.85 10.63
CA PHE A 595 11.20 -35.05 9.70
C PHE A 595 12.05 -34.58 8.52
N ASP A 596 11.59 -34.89 7.32
CA ASP A 596 12.28 -34.52 6.08
C ASP A 596 11.72 -33.25 5.44
N LEU A 597 10.43 -32.95 5.66
CA LEU A 597 9.67 -31.91 4.97
C LEU A 597 8.78 -31.13 5.94
N SER A 598 8.71 -29.82 5.78
CA SER A 598 7.77 -28.96 6.50
C SER A 598 7.55 -27.63 5.79
N THR A 599 6.38 -27.05 6.01
CA THR A 599 6.02 -25.71 5.51
C THR A 599 6.68 -24.61 6.34
N ILE A 600 6.82 -24.83 7.67
CA ILE A 600 7.43 -23.89 8.61
C ILE A 600 8.37 -24.62 9.56
N TRP A 601 9.66 -24.28 9.51
CA TRP A 601 10.69 -24.72 10.45
C TRP A 601 11.00 -23.63 11.47
N SER A 602 11.22 -24.03 12.72
CA SER A 602 11.80 -23.20 13.78
C SER A 602 13.11 -23.82 14.22
N CYS A 603 14.19 -23.04 14.22
CA CYS A 603 15.54 -23.52 14.34
C CYS A 603 16.33 -22.68 15.37
N TRP A 604 17.13 -23.33 16.22
CA TRP A 604 17.86 -22.64 17.27
C TRP A 604 19.07 -23.45 17.73
N ILE A 605 20.03 -22.77 18.38
CA ILE A 605 21.15 -23.40 19.06
C ILE A 605 20.70 -23.84 20.45
N ASN A 606 20.80 -25.14 20.74
CA ASN A 606 20.40 -25.71 22.01
C ASN A 606 21.46 -25.45 23.13
N LYS A 607 21.19 -25.94 24.34
CA LYS A 607 22.09 -25.77 25.51
C LYS A 607 23.46 -26.46 25.39
N ASN A 608 23.65 -27.33 24.40
CA ASN A 608 24.89 -28.06 24.11
C ASN A 608 25.64 -27.44 22.90
N ASP A 609 25.22 -26.27 22.43
CA ASP A 609 25.71 -25.62 21.21
C ASP A 609 25.44 -26.40 19.90
N GLU A 610 24.40 -27.24 19.88
CA GLU A 610 23.99 -27.98 18.68
C GLU A 610 22.85 -27.22 17.95
N PRO A 611 22.98 -26.95 16.63
CA PRO A 611 21.92 -26.34 15.84
C PRO A 611 20.83 -27.36 15.53
N ILE A 612 19.64 -27.15 16.08
CA ILE A 612 18.48 -28.03 15.89
C ILE A 612 17.34 -27.30 15.20
N CYS A 613 16.54 -28.00 14.41
CA CYS A 613 15.32 -27.50 13.81
C CYS A 613 14.13 -28.38 14.21
N PHE A 614 12.94 -27.78 14.21
CA PHE A 614 11.69 -28.47 14.45
C PHE A 614 10.59 -27.98 13.50
N PRO A 615 9.79 -28.88 12.90
CA PRO A 615 8.67 -28.50 12.02
C PRO A 615 7.47 -28.02 12.82
N ILE A 616 7.25 -26.70 12.85
CA ILE A 616 6.21 -26.08 13.68
C ILE A 616 4.87 -25.88 12.94
N GLY A 617 4.85 -26.03 11.61
CA GLY A 617 3.64 -25.94 10.81
C GLY A 617 3.80 -26.64 9.46
N ASP A 618 2.81 -27.42 9.04
CA ASP A 618 2.84 -28.17 7.79
C ASP A 618 1.48 -28.13 7.08
N SER A 619 1.45 -27.63 5.83
CA SER A 619 0.21 -27.44 5.08
C SER A 619 -0.59 -28.74 4.87
N PRO A 620 0.04 -29.93 4.65
CA PRO A 620 -0.70 -31.19 4.59
C PRO A 620 -1.31 -31.61 5.93
N GLU A 621 -0.75 -31.23 7.08
CA GLU A 621 -1.33 -31.51 8.39
C GLU A 621 -2.57 -30.64 8.70
N GLY A 622 -2.79 -29.61 7.87
CA GLY A 622 -3.99 -28.78 7.86
C GLY A 622 -3.66 -27.30 7.96
N ILE A 623 -4.37 -26.52 7.14
CA ILE A 623 -4.28 -25.07 7.10
C ILE A 623 -5.68 -24.47 7.22
N THR A 624 -5.83 -23.46 8.07
CA THR A 624 -7.10 -22.75 8.26
C THR A 624 -6.84 -21.25 8.38
N SER A 625 -7.89 -20.45 8.17
CA SER A 625 -7.82 -18.99 8.34
C SER A 625 -8.98 -18.48 9.18
N GLN A 626 -8.73 -17.45 9.98
CA GLN A 626 -9.74 -16.69 10.72
C GLN A 626 -9.37 -15.20 10.70
N SER A 627 -10.33 -14.30 10.93
CA SER A 627 -9.99 -12.87 11.09
C SER A 627 -9.26 -12.64 12.42
N ILE A 628 -8.36 -11.65 12.44
CA ILE A 628 -7.68 -11.19 13.66
C ILE A 628 -8.68 -10.63 14.69
N ASP A 629 -9.80 -10.05 14.24
CA ASP A 629 -10.77 -9.33 15.09
C ASP A 629 -12.21 -9.83 14.85
N GLY A 630 -12.38 -11.15 14.75
CA GLY A 630 -13.68 -11.81 14.66
C GLY A 630 -14.38 -11.58 13.31
N ASN A 631 -15.36 -10.67 13.26
CA ASN A 631 -16.07 -10.36 12.00
C ASN A 631 -15.50 -9.11 11.29
N ASN A 632 -14.58 -8.39 11.94
CA ASN A 632 -13.94 -7.22 11.37
C ASN A 632 -12.74 -7.67 10.51
N LEU A 633 -12.78 -7.38 9.20
CA LEU A 633 -11.73 -7.78 8.26
C LEU A 633 -10.62 -6.73 8.13
N ASP A 634 -10.82 -5.52 8.67
CA ASP A 634 -9.91 -4.38 8.45
C ASP A 634 -8.51 -4.59 9.03
N ARG A 635 -8.37 -5.48 10.02
CA ARG A 635 -7.07 -5.79 10.63
C ARG A 635 -6.27 -6.85 9.87
N GLY A 636 -6.89 -7.63 8.99
CA GLY A 636 -6.27 -8.78 8.32
C GLY A 636 -6.71 -10.12 8.88
N LEU A 637 -5.86 -11.15 8.74
CA LEU A 637 -6.22 -12.54 9.06
C LEU A 637 -5.12 -13.31 9.81
N ILE A 638 -5.51 -14.37 10.51
CA ILE A 638 -4.65 -15.35 11.14
C ILE A 638 -4.71 -16.62 10.31
N ILE A 639 -3.56 -17.09 9.84
CA ILE A 639 -3.38 -18.38 9.18
C ILE A 639 -2.84 -19.36 10.20
N THR A 640 -3.51 -20.49 10.37
CA THR A 640 -3.13 -21.52 11.33
C THR A 640 -2.63 -22.74 10.56
N TYR A 641 -1.36 -23.10 10.77
CA TYR A 641 -0.76 -24.33 10.28
C TYR A 641 -0.69 -25.34 11.42
N ASN A 642 -1.22 -26.53 11.19
CA ASN A 642 -0.99 -27.66 12.09
C ASN A 642 0.43 -28.19 11.87
N GLY A 643 1.20 -28.35 12.92
CA GLY A 643 2.54 -28.94 12.89
C GLY A 643 2.55 -30.36 13.46
N HIS A 644 3.71 -31.00 13.37
CA HIS A 644 3.89 -32.31 14.01
C HIS A 644 3.81 -32.20 15.55
N TYR A 645 3.43 -33.30 16.18
CA TYR A 645 3.24 -33.40 17.64
C TYR A 645 2.20 -32.43 18.23
N GLY A 646 1.23 -31.97 17.44
CA GLY A 646 0.16 -31.08 17.91
C GLY A 646 0.62 -29.63 18.16
N ILE A 647 1.75 -29.25 17.59
CA ILE A 647 2.18 -27.85 17.55
C ILE A 647 1.31 -27.10 16.55
N ILE A 648 1.07 -25.83 16.84
CA ILE A 648 0.32 -24.95 15.95
C ILE A 648 1.19 -23.72 15.68
N ALA A 649 1.34 -23.36 14.41
CA ALA A 649 1.91 -22.08 14.01
C ALA A 649 0.78 -21.14 13.56
N GLU A 650 0.61 -20.02 14.27
CA GLU A 650 -0.30 -18.93 13.93
C GLU A 650 0.49 -17.81 13.24
N LEU A 651 0.24 -17.60 11.95
CA LEU A 651 0.76 -16.47 11.20
C LEU A 651 -0.31 -15.36 11.13
N ARG A 652 -0.11 -14.28 11.89
CA ARG A 652 -0.98 -13.10 11.93
C ARG A 652 -0.54 -12.14 10.83
N VAL A 653 -1.32 -12.08 9.76
CA VAL A 653 -1.08 -11.23 8.59
C VAL A 653 -1.92 -9.96 8.71
N ASN A 654 -1.30 -8.87 9.14
CA ASN A 654 -1.94 -7.57 9.23
C ASN A 654 -2.18 -6.98 7.83
N CYS A 655 -3.32 -6.29 7.65
CA CYS A 655 -3.55 -5.51 6.43
C CYS A 655 -2.59 -4.31 6.38
N ASP A 656 -1.77 -4.26 5.33
CA ASP A 656 -0.96 -3.09 4.98
C ASP A 656 -1.23 -2.69 3.52
N PRO A 657 -2.04 -1.66 3.28
CA PRO A 657 -2.41 -1.25 1.92
C PRO A 657 -1.26 -0.60 1.15
N TYR A 658 -0.15 -0.25 1.81
CA TYR A 658 0.99 0.42 1.19
C TYR A 658 2.07 -0.57 0.72
N GLN A 659 1.97 -1.84 1.10
CA GLN A 659 2.90 -2.86 0.64
C GLN A 659 2.67 -3.15 -0.86
N THR A 660 3.69 -2.92 -1.68
CA THR A 660 3.61 -3.06 -3.15
C THR A 660 4.01 -4.44 -3.65
N GLN A 661 4.72 -5.23 -2.85
CA GLN A 661 5.16 -6.58 -3.23
C GLN A 661 4.15 -7.64 -2.77
N ILE A 662 3.54 -8.31 -3.75
CA ILE A 662 2.50 -9.33 -3.56
C ILE A 662 3.10 -10.69 -3.18
N ASP A 663 4.35 -10.94 -3.58
CA ASP A 663 5.00 -12.24 -3.45
C ASP A 663 5.75 -12.39 -2.11
N TYR A 664 5.45 -11.56 -1.10
CA TYR A 664 6.34 -11.39 0.04
C TYR A 664 5.69 -11.32 1.43
N PHE A 665 6.11 -12.22 2.34
CA PHE A 665 5.85 -12.13 3.80
C PHE A 665 7.03 -11.52 4.58
N PRO A 666 6.94 -10.26 5.02
CA PRO A 666 7.82 -9.73 6.04
C PRO A 666 7.45 -10.31 7.41
N LEU A 667 8.05 -11.44 7.80
CA LEU A 667 7.99 -11.83 9.21
C LEU A 667 8.56 -10.69 10.08
N ASP A 668 7.76 -10.23 11.03
CA ASP A 668 8.19 -9.27 12.05
C ASP A 668 9.31 -9.89 12.88
N SER A 669 10.24 -9.07 13.37
CA SER A 669 11.40 -9.56 14.13
C SER A 669 11.05 -10.17 15.49
N ASN A 670 9.77 -10.21 15.87
CA ASN A 670 9.29 -10.69 17.16
C ASN A 670 8.31 -11.83 16.96
N ALA A 671 8.57 -12.97 17.60
CA ALA A 671 7.63 -14.07 17.73
C ALA A 671 7.21 -14.25 19.18
N ALA A 672 5.93 -14.51 19.39
CA ALA A 672 5.41 -14.90 20.69
C ALA A 672 5.36 -16.43 20.77
N TYR A 673 5.98 -16.99 21.81
CA TYR A 673 5.89 -18.41 22.12
C TYR A 673 5.06 -18.61 23.37
N GLN A 674 3.95 -19.32 23.22
CA GLN A 674 3.08 -19.63 24.35
C GLN A 674 2.91 -21.14 24.51
N VAL A 675 3.44 -21.66 25.60
CA VAL A 675 3.25 -23.06 26.01
C VAL A 675 1.93 -23.16 26.78
N TRP A 676 0.85 -23.53 26.10
CA TRP A 676 -0.38 -24.01 26.74
C TRP A 676 -0.46 -25.54 26.63
N VAL A 677 -1.66 -26.10 26.78
CA VAL A 677 -1.95 -27.52 26.52
C VAL A 677 -1.53 -27.94 25.10
N ASN A 678 -1.58 -26.98 24.14
CA ASN A 678 -0.93 -27.06 22.84
C ASN A 678 0.15 -25.97 22.76
N THR A 679 1.27 -26.28 22.11
CA THR A 679 2.36 -25.31 21.89
C THR A 679 2.01 -24.44 20.67
N VAL A 680 1.87 -23.13 20.87
CA VAL A 680 1.50 -22.18 19.79
C VAL A 680 2.67 -21.23 19.51
N TYR A 681 3.08 -21.17 18.24
CA TYR A 681 4.04 -20.18 17.72
C TYR A 681 3.26 -19.05 17.05
N GLY A 682 3.24 -17.88 17.66
CA GLY A 682 2.66 -16.67 17.06
C GLY A 682 3.71 -15.89 16.27
N LEU A 683 3.56 -15.88 14.95
CA LEU A 683 4.35 -15.08 14.01
C LEU A 683 3.49 -13.92 13.51
N ASN A 684 4.05 -12.72 13.42
CA ASN A 684 3.37 -11.56 12.84
C ASN A 684 4.01 -11.20 11.51
N THR A 685 3.22 -10.68 10.57
CA THR A 685 3.65 -10.16 9.28
C THR A 685 2.61 -9.16 8.78
N SER A 686 2.93 -8.37 7.77
CA SER A 686 1.96 -7.57 7.02
C SER A 686 1.85 -8.04 5.57
N SER A 687 0.70 -7.77 4.93
CA SER A 687 0.50 -7.96 3.48
C SER A 687 -0.67 -7.13 2.98
N ASN A 688 -0.55 -6.58 1.77
CA ASN A 688 -1.69 -5.94 1.08
C ASN A 688 -2.78 -6.96 0.70
N LEU A 689 -2.43 -8.23 0.50
CA LEU A 689 -3.37 -9.31 0.21
C LEU A 689 -4.27 -9.64 1.41
N ALA A 690 -3.85 -9.28 2.62
CA ALA A 690 -4.66 -9.41 3.83
C ALA A 690 -5.65 -8.24 4.00
N CYS A 691 -5.61 -7.22 3.14
CA CYS A 691 -6.55 -6.12 3.22
C CYS A 691 -7.92 -6.47 2.65
N PRO A 692 -9.01 -6.05 3.32
CA PRO A 692 -10.35 -6.29 2.83
C PRO A 692 -10.60 -5.55 1.51
N SER A 693 -11.21 -6.25 0.56
CA SER A 693 -11.67 -5.70 -0.71
C SER A 693 -13.19 -5.70 -0.76
N LEU A 694 -13.77 -4.68 -1.38
CA LEU A 694 -15.22 -4.61 -1.62
C LEU A 694 -15.63 -5.67 -2.64
N PHE A 695 -16.77 -6.33 -2.39
CA PHE A 695 -17.36 -7.21 -3.38
C PHE A 695 -17.68 -6.47 -4.69
N ALA A 696 -17.37 -7.11 -5.79
CA ALA A 696 -17.77 -6.67 -7.12
C ALA A 696 -19.29 -6.77 -7.29
N GLU A 697 -19.83 -5.98 -8.22
CA GLU A 697 -21.23 -6.13 -8.59
C GLU A 697 -21.43 -7.52 -9.22
N PRO A 698 -22.47 -8.27 -8.78
CA PRO A 698 -22.68 -9.61 -9.26
C PRO A 698 -22.95 -9.62 -10.77
N PHE A 699 -22.17 -10.38 -11.52
CA PHE A 699 -22.40 -10.62 -12.92
C PHE A 699 -23.63 -11.52 -13.08
N ILE A 700 -24.63 -11.02 -13.81
CA ILE A 700 -25.78 -11.80 -14.25
C ILE A 700 -25.60 -12.02 -15.75
N PRO A 701 -25.31 -13.26 -16.19
CA PRO A 701 -25.16 -13.52 -17.61
C PRO A 701 -26.44 -13.15 -18.35
N LEU A 702 -26.29 -12.52 -19.52
CA LEU A 702 -27.43 -12.25 -20.40
C LEU A 702 -28.06 -13.58 -20.80
N ALA A 703 -29.38 -13.64 -20.81
CA ALA A 703 -30.13 -14.80 -21.26
C ALA A 703 -29.91 -15.02 -22.75
N THR A 704 -28.85 -15.73 -23.12
CA THR A 704 -28.74 -16.35 -24.44
C THR A 704 -29.75 -17.49 -24.51
N PRO A 705 -30.38 -17.73 -25.67
CA PRO A 705 -31.26 -18.88 -25.83
C PRO A 705 -30.47 -20.14 -25.45
N SER A 706 -30.89 -20.81 -24.36
CA SER A 706 -30.27 -22.05 -23.93
C SER A 706 -30.30 -23.06 -25.09
N PRO A 707 -29.27 -23.89 -25.27
CA PRO A 707 -29.34 -25.01 -26.20
C PRO A 707 -30.61 -25.82 -25.90
N THR A 708 -31.31 -26.29 -26.92
CA THR A 708 -32.46 -27.19 -26.71
C THR A 708 -32.02 -28.35 -25.83
N PRO A 709 -32.78 -28.70 -24.77
CA PRO A 709 -32.48 -29.84 -23.92
C PRO A 709 -32.18 -31.07 -24.78
N ASP A 710 -31.21 -31.90 -24.37
CA ASP A 710 -30.92 -33.13 -25.10
C ASP A 710 -32.21 -33.97 -25.14
N PRO A 711 -32.77 -34.29 -26.32
CA PRO A 711 -34.01 -35.05 -26.42
C PRO A 711 -33.90 -36.44 -25.77
N ASN A 712 -32.70 -36.97 -25.55
CA ASN A 712 -32.48 -38.21 -24.82
C ASN A 712 -32.41 -38.02 -23.28
N ALA A 713 -32.34 -36.78 -22.79
CA ALA A 713 -32.26 -36.50 -21.36
C ALA A 713 -33.57 -36.76 -20.61
N GLU A 714 -34.72 -36.74 -21.31
CA GLU A 714 -36.00 -37.16 -20.72
C GLU A 714 -36.14 -38.69 -20.63
N GLU A 715 -35.47 -39.46 -21.50
CA GLU A 715 -35.37 -40.93 -21.35
C GLU A 715 -34.32 -41.34 -20.30
N PHE A 716 -33.34 -40.47 -20.01
CA PHE A 716 -32.57 -40.48 -18.77
C PHE A 716 -33.45 -40.00 -17.58
N TYR A 717 -34.59 -40.66 -17.37
CA TYR A 717 -35.12 -40.80 -16.03
C TYR A 717 -33.99 -41.41 -15.21
N ILE A 718 -33.33 -40.54 -14.44
CA ILE A 718 -32.30 -40.82 -13.46
C ILE A 718 -32.73 -42.08 -12.70
N SER A 719 -32.29 -43.26 -13.14
CA SER A 719 -32.11 -44.36 -12.22
C SER A 719 -31.26 -43.72 -11.12
N ASN A 720 -31.74 -43.75 -9.87
CA ASN A 720 -31.22 -42.98 -8.74
C ASN A 720 -29.73 -43.27 -8.39
N TYR A 721 -28.92 -43.77 -9.32
CA TYR A 721 -27.59 -44.32 -9.16
C TYR A 721 -26.72 -43.91 -10.36
N PHE A 722 -26.32 -42.64 -10.45
CA PHE A 722 -25.15 -42.30 -11.26
C PHE A 722 -23.91 -42.71 -10.47
N SER A 723 -23.43 -43.92 -10.74
CA SER A 723 -22.20 -44.49 -10.17
C SER A 723 -21.16 -44.64 -11.27
N SER A 724 -20.04 -43.94 -11.13
CA SER A 724 -18.88 -44.06 -12.01
C SER A 724 -17.70 -44.64 -11.23
N SER A 725 -17.07 -45.68 -11.77
CA SER A 725 -15.86 -46.28 -11.22
C SER A 725 -14.67 -46.01 -12.13
N PHE A 726 -13.55 -45.62 -11.53
CA PHE A 726 -12.31 -45.34 -12.24
C PHE A 726 -11.18 -46.19 -11.67
N ILE A 727 -10.39 -46.81 -12.54
CA ILE A 727 -9.27 -47.69 -12.16
C ILE A 727 -7.99 -47.11 -12.76
N VAL A 728 -7.03 -46.78 -11.90
CA VAL A 728 -5.67 -46.34 -12.29
C VAL A 728 -4.67 -47.22 -11.54
N GLY A 729 -3.96 -48.09 -12.27
CA GLY A 729 -3.11 -49.11 -11.66
C GLY A 729 -3.90 -50.11 -10.81
N ASN A 730 -3.55 -50.26 -9.53
CA ASN A 730 -4.21 -51.16 -8.57
C ASN A 730 -5.18 -50.43 -7.64
N GLN A 731 -5.51 -49.17 -7.94
CA GLN A 731 -6.42 -48.36 -7.14
C GLN A 731 -7.73 -48.13 -7.91
N GLN A 732 -8.83 -48.22 -7.18
CA GLN A 732 -10.17 -47.88 -7.67
C GLN A 732 -10.75 -46.76 -6.83
N THR A 733 -11.46 -45.85 -7.48
CA THR A 733 -12.30 -44.85 -6.82
C THR A 733 -13.67 -44.87 -7.47
N ASP A 734 -14.70 -44.68 -6.66
CA ASP A 734 -16.09 -44.69 -7.09
C ASP A 734 -16.76 -43.39 -6.66
N LEU A 735 -17.41 -42.69 -7.58
CA LEU A 735 -18.31 -41.58 -7.26
C LEU A 735 -19.73 -42.03 -7.50
N ASN A 736 -20.55 -42.00 -6.44
CA ASN A 736 -21.98 -42.16 -6.56
C ASN A 736 -22.67 -40.86 -6.13
N LEU A 737 -23.17 -40.11 -7.11
CA LEU A 737 -23.79 -38.81 -6.89
C LEU A 737 -25.07 -38.91 -6.04
N SER A 738 -25.68 -40.10 -5.93
CA SER A 738 -26.86 -40.32 -5.09
C SER A 738 -26.60 -40.14 -3.60
N PHE A 739 -25.34 -40.29 -3.16
CA PHE A 739 -24.94 -40.07 -1.78
C PHE A 739 -24.61 -38.60 -1.47
N VAL A 740 -24.45 -37.78 -2.52
CA VAL A 740 -24.20 -36.35 -2.36
C VAL A 740 -25.53 -35.67 -2.05
N ASN A 741 -25.71 -35.35 -0.78
CA ASN A 741 -26.86 -34.60 -0.30
C ASN A 741 -26.86 -33.17 -0.88
N GLU A 742 -27.98 -32.48 -0.70
CA GLU A 742 -28.07 -31.05 -0.98
C GLU A 742 -27.06 -30.29 -0.12
N MET A 743 -26.21 -29.48 -0.77
CA MET A 743 -25.22 -28.63 -0.11
C MET A 743 -25.57 -27.18 -0.39
N LYS A 744 -25.55 -26.36 0.67
CA LYS A 744 -25.68 -24.89 0.58
C LYS A 744 -24.35 -24.28 0.92
N ILE A 745 -23.88 -23.38 0.08
CA ILE A 745 -22.58 -22.73 0.24
C ILE A 745 -22.82 -21.24 0.13
N ASP A 746 -22.50 -20.51 1.18
CA ASP A 746 -22.28 -19.07 1.07
C ASP A 746 -20.78 -18.89 0.85
N GLY A 747 -20.40 -18.24 -0.24
CA GLY A 747 -19.01 -18.19 -0.67
C GLY A 747 -18.71 -17.05 -1.63
N VAL A 748 -17.44 -16.97 -2.02
CA VAL A 748 -16.94 -15.94 -2.93
C VAL A 748 -16.61 -16.54 -4.29
N VAL A 749 -16.95 -15.84 -5.37
CA VAL A 749 -16.66 -16.24 -6.75
C VAL A 749 -15.75 -15.22 -7.39
N GLY A 750 -14.61 -15.63 -7.92
CA GLY A 750 -13.67 -14.73 -8.57
C GLY A 750 -13.06 -15.34 -9.81
N ASP A 751 -12.67 -14.46 -10.75
CA ASP A 751 -11.87 -14.84 -11.91
C ASP A 751 -10.45 -15.19 -11.46
N PHE A 752 -10.03 -16.41 -11.76
CA PHE A 752 -8.72 -16.92 -11.35
C PHE A 752 -7.85 -17.05 -12.59
N ILE A 753 -7.08 -15.99 -12.87
CA ILE A 753 -6.06 -16.02 -13.90
C ILE A 753 -4.87 -16.84 -13.36
N ASP A 754 -4.75 -18.08 -13.83
CA ASP A 754 -3.65 -19.01 -13.46
C ASP A 754 -2.27 -18.56 -13.97
N LYS A 755 -2.20 -17.53 -14.83
CA LYS A 755 -0.94 -17.05 -15.43
C LYS A 755 -0.40 -15.81 -14.73
N LEU A 756 0.76 -15.96 -14.10
CA LEU A 756 1.57 -14.88 -13.52
C LEU A 756 2.09 -13.89 -14.57
N GLU A 757 2.14 -14.27 -15.84
CA GLU A 757 2.86 -13.53 -16.89
C GLU A 757 2.19 -12.22 -17.34
N ASP A 758 0.90 -12.00 -17.04
CA ASP A 758 0.17 -10.76 -17.41
C ASP A 758 0.04 -9.76 -16.23
N MET A 759 0.80 -9.95 -15.13
CA MET A 759 0.64 -9.20 -13.87
C MET A 759 1.31 -7.80 -13.80
N THR A 760 1.71 -7.20 -14.93
CA THR A 760 2.51 -5.94 -14.93
C THR A 760 1.71 -4.63 -14.88
N SER A 761 0.37 -4.65 -14.77
CA SER A 761 -0.45 -3.42 -14.68
C SER A 761 -0.99 -3.18 -13.28
N ASN A 762 -0.73 -2.00 -12.71
CA ASN A 762 -1.13 -1.52 -11.37
C ASN A 762 -2.64 -1.52 -11.05
N GLU A 763 -3.53 -2.08 -11.89
CA GLU A 763 -4.97 -2.24 -11.58
C GLU A 763 -5.24 -3.61 -10.94
N PHE A 764 -4.67 -3.82 -9.77
CA PHE A 764 -4.63 -5.09 -9.04
C PHE A 764 -5.92 -5.46 -8.29
N THR A 765 -7.11 -5.05 -8.74
CA THR A 765 -8.35 -5.46 -8.07
C THR A 765 -8.92 -6.71 -8.73
N ARG A 766 -8.47 -7.90 -8.30
CA ARG A 766 -9.23 -9.13 -8.55
C ARG A 766 -10.60 -8.94 -7.93
N LYS A 767 -11.64 -8.97 -8.74
CA LYS A 767 -13.03 -8.69 -8.34
C LYS A 767 -13.71 -10.00 -7.97
N TYR A 768 -13.96 -10.21 -6.68
CA TYR A 768 -14.77 -11.33 -6.21
C TYR A 768 -16.22 -10.89 -5.97
N GLU A 769 -17.16 -11.79 -6.20
CA GLU A 769 -18.59 -11.62 -5.95
C GLU A 769 -19.01 -12.47 -4.75
N HIS A 770 -19.91 -11.95 -3.90
CA HIS A 770 -20.54 -12.74 -2.85
C HIS A 770 -21.78 -13.43 -3.40
N SER A 771 -21.79 -14.77 -3.36
CA SER A 771 -22.90 -15.57 -3.88
C SER A 771 -23.23 -16.73 -2.94
N SER A 772 -24.51 -17.09 -2.92
CA SER A 772 -25.00 -18.33 -2.32
C SER A 772 -25.22 -19.38 -3.41
N PHE A 773 -24.83 -20.61 -3.15
CA PHE A 773 -24.96 -21.74 -4.06
C PHE A 773 -25.84 -22.82 -3.45
N LEU A 774 -26.70 -23.39 -4.28
CA LEU A 774 -27.42 -24.61 -3.96
C LEU A 774 -26.94 -25.71 -4.90
N LEU A 775 -26.19 -26.68 -4.36
CA LEU A 775 -25.72 -27.84 -5.09
C LEU A 775 -26.62 -29.04 -4.76
N SER A 776 -27.32 -29.57 -5.76
CA SER A 776 -28.05 -30.84 -5.67
C SER A 776 -27.65 -31.76 -6.83
N PRO A 777 -26.49 -32.41 -6.74
CA PRO A 777 -25.90 -33.14 -7.87
C PRO A 777 -26.79 -34.27 -8.39
N SER A 778 -27.50 -34.97 -7.50
CA SER A 778 -28.34 -36.11 -7.86
C SER A 778 -29.75 -35.77 -8.32
N ARG A 779 -30.30 -34.59 -7.96
CA ARG A 779 -31.71 -34.26 -8.19
C ARG A 779 -31.90 -32.78 -8.47
N ARG A 780 -32.78 -32.46 -9.42
CA ARG A 780 -33.19 -31.08 -9.65
C ARG A 780 -34.00 -30.58 -8.45
N LYS A 781 -33.66 -29.38 -7.98
CA LYS A 781 -34.35 -28.69 -6.90
C LYS A 781 -34.95 -27.39 -7.40
N SER A 782 -36.08 -27.02 -6.83
CA SER A 782 -36.60 -25.66 -6.96
C SER A 782 -35.58 -24.68 -6.38
N CYS A 783 -35.68 -23.45 -6.83
CA CYS A 783 -34.84 -22.36 -6.37
C CYS A 783 -34.92 -22.13 -4.84
N ILE A 784 -33.89 -21.48 -4.27
CA ILE A 784 -33.82 -21.16 -2.84
C ILE A 784 -34.98 -20.23 -2.46
N TYR A 785 -35.68 -20.56 -1.37
CA TYR A 785 -36.77 -19.74 -0.86
C TYR A 785 -36.27 -18.33 -0.49
N GLY A 786 -36.98 -17.30 -0.97
CA GLY A 786 -36.65 -15.89 -0.69
C GLY A 786 -35.79 -15.19 -1.75
N PHE A 787 -35.49 -15.86 -2.87
CA PHE A 787 -34.88 -15.27 -4.05
C PHE A 787 -35.89 -15.27 -5.22
N ASP A 788 -35.80 -14.28 -6.11
CA ASP A 788 -36.48 -14.27 -7.39
C ASP A 788 -35.70 -15.12 -8.39
N CYS A 789 -36.37 -16.11 -8.96
CA CYS A 789 -35.79 -17.10 -9.84
C CYS A 789 -36.42 -17.05 -11.23
N LYS A 790 -37.16 -15.96 -11.52
CA LYS A 790 -37.86 -15.74 -12.79
C LYS A 790 -38.68 -16.98 -13.18
N ASP A 791 -38.70 -17.33 -14.46
CA ASP A 791 -39.44 -18.47 -15.01
C ASP A 791 -38.68 -19.81 -14.89
N TYR A 792 -37.61 -19.91 -14.08
CA TYR A 792 -36.86 -21.16 -13.92
C TYR A 792 -37.48 -22.07 -12.85
N GLU A 793 -38.05 -23.21 -13.27
CA GLU A 793 -38.76 -24.12 -12.35
C GLU A 793 -37.83 -24.92 -11.42
N SER A 794 -36.75 -25.51 -11.96
CA SER A 794 -35.82 -26.37 -11.20
C SER A 794 -34.46 -26.52 -11.90
N SER A 795 -33.39 -26.74 -11.11
CA SER A 795 -32.02 -26.96 -11.59
C SER A 795 -31.24 -27.83 -10.60
N ASN A 796 -30.12 -28.43 -11.03
CA ASN A 796 -29.20 -29.14 -10.14
C ASN A 796 -28.31 -28.18 -9.36
N ILE A 797 -27.89 -27.09 -10.01
CA ILE A 797 -26.95 -26.13 -9.45
C ILE A 797 -27.52 -24.72 -9.66
N TRP A 798 -27.66 -23.98 -8.56
CA TRP A 798 -28.12 -22.59 -8.55
C TRP A 798 -27.02 -21.67 -8.03
N LYS A 799 -26.88 -20.49 -8.66
CA LYS A 799 -26.15 -19.34 -8.13
C LYS A 799 -27.15 -18.26 -7.76
N CYS A 800 -27.02 -17.74 -6.55
CA CYS A 800 -27.93 -16.78 -5.95
C CYS A 800 -27.14 -15.58 -5.44
N ASN A 801 -27.49 -14.37 -5.88
CA ASN A 801 -26.78 -13.15 -5.53
C ASN A 801 -27.57 -12.37 -4.49
N TYR A 802 -26.87 -11.92 -3.44
CA TYR A 802 -27.43 -10.99 -2.47
C TYR A 802 -27.42 -9.59 -3.10
N GLY A 803 -28.58 -8.94 -3.21
CA GLY A 803 -28.64 -7.54 -3.63
C GLY A 803 -27.82 -6.68 -2.67
N ASN A 804 -26.80 -5.98 -3.18
CA ASN A 804 -25.93 -5.16 -2.33
C ASN A 804 -26.72 -3.95 -1.80
N ASN A 805 -26.97 -3.89 -0.49
CA ASN A 805 -27.69 -2.80 0.16
C ASN A 805 -26.89 -1.49 0.21
N ASN A 806 -25.58 -1.53 -0.07
CA ASN A 806 -24.65 -0.40 0.11
C ASN A 806 -24.39 0.43 -1.16
N SER A 807 -25.23 0.39 -2.21
CA SER A 807 -25.16 1.42 -3.26
C SER A 807 -25.72 2.75 -2.72
N ILE A 808 -24.94 3.39 -1.86
CA ILE A 808 -25.17 4.69 -1.24
C ILE A 808 -25.00 5.75 -2.33
N ILE A 809 -26.11 6.38 -2.70
CA ILE A 809 -26.21 7.77 -3.16
C ILE A 809 -25.37 8.11 -4.40
N SER A 810 -25.75 7.61 -5.57
CA SER A 810 -25.71 8.48 -6.75
C SER A 810 -26.93 9.40 -6.67
N ASN A 811 -26.69 10.71 -6.66
CA ASN A 811 -27.69 11.78 -6.46
C ASN A 811 -28.67 11.94 -7.63
N GLU A 812 -29.15 10.86 -8.24
CA GLU A 812 -30.17 10.90 -9.28
C GLU A 812 -31.56 10.76 -8.64
N LYS A 813 -32.02 11.87 -8.05
CA LYS A 813 -33.42 12.04 -7.61
C LYS A 813 -34.33 11.94 -8.83
N ASN A 814 -34.86 10.76 -9.17
CA ASN A 814 -36.22 10.57 -9.72
C ASN A 814 -36.63 9.14 -10.15
N SER A 815 -35.93 8.05 -9.78
CA SER A 815 -36.45 6.70 -10.03
C SER A 815 -36.76 5.95 -8.73
N ARG A 816 -38.05 5.83 -8.40
CA ARG A 816 -38.59 5.32 -7.12
C ARG A 816 -38.83 3.80 -7.10
N THR A 817 -38.22 3.04 -8.00
CA THR A 817 -38.29 1.58 -8.03
C THR A 817 -36.90 1.07 -8.35
N ASN A 818 -36.21 0.46 -7.37
CA ASN A 818 -35.13 -0.52 -7.55
C ASN A 818 -34.55 -0.85 -6.17
N LEU A 819 -35.30 -1.54 -5.30
CA LEU A 819 -34.63 -2.47 -4.39
C LEU A 819 -33.98 -3.50 -5.31
N LYS A 820 -32.65 -3.63 -5.32
CA LYS A 820 -31.97 -4.71 -6.06
C LYS A 820 -32.46 -6.04 -5.48
N GLU A 821 -33.39 -6.69 -6.16
CA GLU A 821 -34.01 -7.95 -5.73
C GLU A 821 -32.97 -9.06 -5.62
N LYS A 822 -33.05 -9.88 -4.57
CA LYS A 822 -32.24 -11.09 -4.42
C LYS A 822 -32.60 -12.02 -5.58
N MET A 823 -31.66 -12.29 -6.48
CA MET A 823 -31.92 -13.07 -7.70
C MET A 823 -31.13 -14.38 -7.69
N CYS A 824 -31.74 -15.46 -8.16
CA CYS A 824 -31.07 -16.72 -8.46
C CYS A 824 -31.24 -17.10 -9.93
N TYR A 825 -30.25 -17.79 -10.48
CA TYR A 825 -30.33 -18.39 -11.80
C TYR A 825 -29.61 -19.74 -11.84
N PRO A 826 -30.04 -20.65 -12.74
CA PRO A 826 -29.39 -21.96 -12.88
C PRO A 826 -28.01 -21.80 -13.52
N ILE A 827 -27.01 -22.49 -12.96
CA ILE A 827 -25.63 -22.50 -13.51
C ILE A 827 -25.16 -23.89 -13.93
N GLY A 828 -26.00 -24.91 -13.77
CA GLY A 828 -25.77 -26.27 -14.26
C GLY A 828 -27.01 -27.14 -14.05
N ASP A 829 -27.45 -27.82 -15.10
CA ASP A 829 -28.65 -28.66 -15.10
C ASP A 829 -28.39 -29.93 -15.92
N ILE A 830 -28.64 -31.08 -15.29
CA ILE A 830 -28.37 -32.40 -15.86
C ILE A 830 -29.09 -32.65 -17.19
N ARG A 831 -30.21 -31.96 -17.46
CA ARG A 831 -30.98 -32.08 -18.72
C ARG A 831 -30.20 -31.69 -19.97
N TYR A 832 -29.15 -30.89 -19.79
CA TYR A 832 -28.31 -30.44 -20.89
C TYR A 832 -26.98 -31.22 -20.98
N GLY A 833 -26.80 -32.20 -20.09
CA GLY A 833 -25.66 -33.11 -20.06
C GLY A 833 -24.97 -33.16 -18.70
N LEU A 834 -24.39 -34.33 -18.41
CA LEU A 834 -23.49 -34.57 -17.29
C LEU A 834 -22.29 -35.40 -17.79
N ASN A 835 -21.08 -34.90 -17.58
CA ASN A 835 -19.85 -35.66 -17.84
C ASN A 835 -19.12 -35.93 -16.52
N VAL A 836 -18.78 -37.18 -16.24
CA VAL A 836 -18.01 -37.57 -15.04
C VAL A 836 -16.71 -38.23 -15.49
N GLU A 837 -15.59 -37.66 -15.09
CA GLU A 837 -14.25 -38.11 -15.46
C GLU A 837 -13.26 -37.94 -14.30
N LEU A 838 -12.10 -38.60 -14.38
CA LEU A 838 -11.01 -38.30 -13.46
C LEU A 838 -10.53 -36.86 -13.65
N PHE A 839 -10.28 -36.14 -12.56
CA PHE A 839 -9.77 -34.77 -12.65
C PHE A 839 -8.37 -34.74 -13.29
N ASP A 840 -7.55 -35.75 -12.99
CA ASP A 840 -6.31 -36.06 -13.69
C ASP A 840 -6.31 -37.54 -14.08
N GLN A 841 -6.25 -37.81 -15.38
CA GLN A 841 -6.31 -39.17 -15.94
C GLN A 841 -5.16 -40.06 -15.45
N ASN A 842 -4.05 -39.46 -15.00
CA ASN A 842 -2.87 -40.19 -14.54
C ASN A 842 -2.79 -40.31 -13.01
N ASN A 843 -3.60 -39.55 -12.26
CA ASN A 843 -3.51 -39.50 -10.82
C ASN A 843 -4.89 -39.50 -10.15
N ILE A 844 -5.28 -40.68 -9.67
CA ILE A 844 -6.53 -40.92 -8.95
C ILE A 844 -6.64 -40.12 -7.63
N MET A 845 -5.50 -39.73 -7.03
CA MET A 845 -5.48 -38.92 -5.81
C MET A 845 -5.94 -37.47 -6.05
N LYS A 846 -5.93 -37.00 -7.31
CA LYS A 846 -6.42 -35.67 -7.66
C LYS A 846 -7.95 -35.60 -7.78
N GLY A 847 -8.66 -36.71 -7.61
CA GLY A 847 -10.11 -36.73 -7.48
C GLY A 847 -10.89 -36.94 -8.79
N ILE A 848 -12.21 -36.79 -8.69
CA ILE A 848 -13.19 -37.03 -9.77
C ILE A 848 -13.91 -35.71 -10.08
N LYS A 849 -14.05 -35.37 -11.36
CA LYS A 849 -14.73 -34.15 -11.84
C LYS A 849 -16.07 -34.51 -12.47
N ALA A 850 -17.15 -33.95 -11.94
CA ALA A 850 -18.50 -34.01 -12.52
C ALA A 850 -18.88 -32.64 -13.13
N THR A 851 -19.10 -32.60 -14.44
CA THR A 851 -19.40 -31.37 -15.20
C THR A 851 -20.87 -31.33 -15.60
N TYR A 852 -21.58 -30.30 -15.15
CA TYR A 852 -22.97 -30.01 -15.48
C TYR A 852 -23.04 -28.91 -16.53
N TYR A 853 -23.80 -29.16 -17.61
CA TYR A 853 -23.99 -28.20 -18.69
C TYR A 853 -25.31 -27.42 -18.56
N GLY A 854 -25.57 -26.47 -19.47
CA GLY A 854 -26.88 -25.84 -19.63
C GLY A 854 -27.25 -24.78 -18.60
N GLY A 855 -26.28 -24.18 -17.92
CA GLY A 855 -26.54 -22.99 -17.12
C GLY A 855 -26.85 -21.75 -17.95
N LEU A 856 -27.39 -20.72 -17.30
CA LEU A 856 -27.76 -19.46 -17.94
C LEU A 856 -26.53 -18.80 -18.60
N GLY A 857 -26.68 -18.28 -19.81
CA GLY A 857 -25.58 -17.68 -20.57
C GLY A 857 -24.54 -18.68 -21.07
N GLY A 858 -24.86 -19.98 -21.05
CA GLY A 858 -23.92 -21.04 -21.42
C GLY A 858 -22.96 -21.45 -20.31
N SER A 859 -23.22 -21.06 -19.06
CA SER A 859 -22.36 -21.43 -17.93
C SER A 859 -22.30 -22.94 -17.71
N THR A 860 -21.12 -23.43 -17.34
CA THR A 860 -20.89 -24.82 -16.95
C THR A 860 -20.37 -24.90 -15.52
N SER A 861 -20.86 -25.89 -14.77
CA SER A 861 -20.45 -26.09 -13.38
C SER A 861 -19.66 -27.40 -13.23
N HIS A 862 -18.44 -27.32 -12.74
CA HIS A 862 -17.54 -28.44 -12.49
C HIS A 862 -17.44 -28.71 -10.99
N LEU A 863 -17.97 -29.84 -10.54
CA LEU A 863 -17.84 -30.33 -9.16
C LEU A 863 -16.64 -31.27 -9.09
N ILE A 864 -15.56 -30.86 -8.43
CA ILE A 864 -14.32 -31.63 -8.25
C ILE A 864 -14.33 -32.27 -6.87
N PHE A 865 -14.55 -33.58 -6.81
CA PHE A 865 -14.51 -34.37 -5.59
C PHE A 865 -13.07 -34.80 -5.28
N LEU A 866 -12.49 -34.27 -4.21
CA LEU A 866 -11.15 -34.58 -3.73
C LEU A 866 -11.22 -35.58 -2.58
N CYS A 867 -10.29 -36.54 -2.57
CA CYS A 867 -10.16 -37.49 -1.47
C CYS A 867 -9.65 -36.79 -0.20
N ASP A 868 -10.36 -36.98 0.89
CA ASP A 868 -9.93 -36.60 2.23
C ASP A 868 -10.19 -37.76 3.20
N HIS A 869 -9.13 -38.48 3.57
CA HIS A 869 -9.20 -39.62 4.48
C HIS A 869 -9.58 -39.24 5.92
N SER A 870 -9.48 -37.96 6.29
CA SER A 870 -9.88 -37.48 7.61
C SER A 870 -11.41 -37.36 7.75
N LEU A 871 -12.14 -37.33 6.63
CA LEU A 871 -13.59 -37.23 6.59
C LEU A 871 -14.25 -38.61 6.46
N ASP A 872 -15.38 -38.79 7.12
CA ASP A 872 -16.26 -39.92 6.85
C ASP A 872 -16.74 -39.86 5.39
N SER A 873 -16.91 -41.03 4.76
CA SER A 873 -17.53 -41.20 3.43
C SER A 873 -18.89 -40.50 3.24
N THR A 874 -19.59 -40.18 4.33
CA THR A 874 -20.89 -39.49 4.30
C THR A 874 -20.79 -37.96 4.36
N ILE A 875 -19.61 -37.43 4.67
CA ILE A 875 -19.37 -35.99 4.81
C ILE A 875 -18.80 -35.43 3.51
N PHE A 876 -19.39 -34.35 3.05
CA PHE A 876 -18.96 -33.57 1.89
C PHE A 876 -18.70 -32.15 2.37
N ASN A 877 -17.42 -31.78 2.44
CA ASN A 877 -17.00 -30.43 2.81
C ASN A 877 -16.70 -29.66 1.53
N VAL A 878 -17.47 -28.61 1.23
CA VAL A 878 -17.25 -27.80 0.02
C VAL A 878 -16.49 -26.54 0.38
N ASP A 879 -15.44 -26.25 -0.38
CA ASP A 879 -14.67 -25.03 -0.19
C ASP A 879 -15.56 -23.79 -0.43
N ASN A 880 -15.35 -22.74 0.35
CA ASN A 880 -16.13 -21.50 0.30
C ASN A 880 -15.70 -20.56 -0.85
N VAL A 881 -14.72 -20.96 -1.67
CA VAL A 881 -14.28 -20.23 -2.86
C VAL A 881 -14.66 -21.03 -4.11
N VAL A 882 -15.41 -20.40 -5.00
CA VAL A 882 -15.74 -20.95 -6.32
C VAL A 882 -14.86 -20.26 -7.36
N LYS A 883 -14.04 -21.06 -8.05
CA LYS A 883 -13.17 -20.53 -9.11
C LYS A 883 -13.98 -20.33 -10.38
N MET A 884 -13.95 -19.12 -10.94
CA MET A 884 -14.56 -18.82 -12.24
C MET A 884 -13.47 -18.74 -13.30
N LEU A 885 -13.68 -19.43 -14.42
CA LEU A 885 -12.86 -19.35 -15.63
C LEU A 885 -13.75 -18.90 -16.80
N ASN A 886 -13.22 -18.07 -17.69
CA ASN A 886 -13.91 -17.58 -18.88
C ASN A 886 -15.28 -16.90 -18.63
N ASN A 887 -15.53 -16.36 -17.43
CA ASN A 887 -16.81 -15.78 -16.99
C ASN A 887 -18.03 -16.74 -16.98
N SER A 888 -17.85 -18.02 -17.34
CA SER A 888 -18.95 -18.99 -17.49
C SER A 888 -18.68 -20.32 -16.78
N ASP A 889 -17.42 -20.66 -16.53
CA ASP A 889 -17.03 -21.98 -16.07
C ASP A 889 -16.73 -21.92 -14.56
N LEU A 890 -17.59 -22.53 -13.75
CA LEU A 890 -17.52 -22.47 -12.29
C LEU A 890 -16.98 -23.79 -11.74
N TYR A 891 -15.94 -23.71 -10.91
CA TYR A 891 -15.27 -24.87 -10.31
C TYR A 891 -15.49 -24.88 -8.81
N PHE A 892 -16.12 -25.96 -8.33
CA PHE A 892 -16.40 -26.23 -6.93
C PHE A 892 -15.51 -27.38 -6.45
N TYR A 893 -14.74 -27.17 -5.39
CA TYR A 893 -13.89 -28.21 -4.80
C TYR A 893 -14.60 -28.81 -3.58
N ILE A 894 -14.84 -30.12 -3.61
CA ILE A 894 -15.61 -30.86 -2.61
C ILE A 894 -14.72 -31.95 -2.02
N ARG A 895 -14.38 -31.84 -0.74
CA ARG A 895 -13.58 -32.82 0.00
C ARG A 895 -14.49 -33.88 0.62
N THR A 896 -14.16 -35.15 0.41
CA THR A 896 -14.93 -36.27 0.97
C THR A 896 -14.10 -37.55 1.07
N GLY A 897 -14.39 -38.38 2.07
CA GLY A 897 -13.85 -39.73 2.17
C GLY A 897 -14.42 -40.69 1.11
N HIS A 898 -15.53 -40.32 0.44
CA HIS A 898 -16.24 -41.19 -0.50
C HIS A 898 -15.44 -41.51 -1.77
N VAL A 899 -14.67 -40.54 -2.27
CA VAL A 899 -13.87 -40.69 -3.50
C VAL A 899 -12.42 -41.09 -3.23
N CYS A 900 -12.12 -41.51 -2.00
CA CYS A 900 -10.78 -41.95 -1.66
C CYS A 900 -10.45 -43.29 -2.33
N PRO A 901 -9.29 -43.40 -3.00
CA PRO A 901 -8.92 -44.61 -3.70
C PRO A 901 -8.74 -45.75 -2.70
N HIS A 902 -9.38 -46.87 -2.98
CA HIS A 902 -9.16 -48.12 -2.27
C HIS A 902 -8.35 -49.06 -3.15
N GLN A 903 -7.50 -49.87 -2.52
CA GLN A 903 -6.76 -50.89 -3.26
C GLN A 903 -7.74 -51.93 -3.77
N ILE A 904 -7.75 -52.16 -5.08
CA ILE A 904 -8.41 -53.32 -5.65
C ILE A 904 -7.56 -54.49 -5.22
N ILE A 905 -8.04 -55.25 -4.23
CA ILE A 905 -7.62 -56.63 -4.11
C ILE A 905 -8.20 -57.31 -5.35
N ILE A 906 -7.47 -57.23 -6.46
CA ILE A 906 -7.70 -58.13 -7.59
C ILE A 906 -7.49 -59.47 -6.94
N ALA A 907 -8.60 -60.13 -6.57
CA ALA A 907 -8.59 -61.52 -6.20
C ALA A 907 -7.95 -62.18 -7.41
N LYS A 908 -6.64 -62.41 -7.31
CA LYS A 908 -5.81 -63.05 -8.32
C LYS A 908 -6.59 -64.31 -8.58
N ASN A 909 -7.35 -64.35 -9.68
CA ASN A 909 -8.37 -65.36 -9.84
C ASN A 909 -7.62 -66.68 -9.83
N ASN A 910 -7.71 -67.30 -8.67
CA ASN A 910 -7.31 -68.65 -8.42
C ASN A 910 -8.01 -69.43 -9.50
N PHE A 911 -7.23 -69.85 -10.49
CA PHE A 911 -7.35 -71.12 -11.17
C PHE A 911 -8.62 -71.85 -10.73
N THR A 912 -9.75 -71.52 -11.37
CA THR A 912 -11.04 -72.05 -10.92
C THR A 912 -10.98 -73.54 -11.17
N TRP A 913 -11.29 -74.35 -10.15
CA TRP A 913 -11.28 -75.81 -10.29
C TRP A 913 -12.14 -76.29 -11.47
N GLY A 914 -13.16 -75.52 -11.85
CA GLY A 914 -13.93 -75.72 -13.09
C GLY A 914 -13.11 -75.55 -14.38
N GLY A 915 -12.22 -74.56 -14.45
CA GLY A 915 -11.30 -74.37 -15.58
C GLY A 915 -10.26 -75.49 -15.70
N LEU A 916 -9.69 -75.95 -14.57
CA LEU A 916 -8.82 -77.12 -14.56
C LEU A 916 -9.58 -78.39 -14.98
N PHE A 917 -10.77 -78.60 -14.43
CA PHE A 917 -11.62 -79.74 -14.79
C PHE A 917 -11.96 -79.75 -16.29
N LEU A 918 -12.34 -78.61 -16.86
CA LEU A 918 -12.64 -78.48 -18.28
C LEU A 918 -11.39 -78.69 -19.14
N MET A 919 -10.22 -78.19 -18.74
CA MET A 919 -8.96 -78.48 -19.45
C MET A 919 -8.63 -79.96 -19.44
N VAL A 920 -8.71 -80.62 -18.28
CA VAL A 920 -8.45 -82.07 -18.15
C VAL A 920 -9.45 -82.87 -18.98
N PHE A 921 -10.74 -82.54 -18.87
CA PHE A 921 -11.80 -83.20 -19.63
C PHE A 921 -11.60 -83.03 -21.14
N PHE A 922 -11.31 -81.82 -21.61
CA PHE A 922 -11.06 -81.54 -23.02
C PHE A 922 -9.82 -82.29 -23.53
N THR A 923 -8.77 -82.38 -22.71
CA THR A 923 -7.56 -83.15 -23.07
C THR A 923 -7.86 -84.64 -23.21
N ILE A 924 -8.62 -85.22 -22.27
CA ILE A 924 -9.06 -86.63 -22.33
C ILE A 924 -9.96 -86.85 -23.55
N PHE A 925 -10.86 -85.91 -23.83
CA PHE A 925 -11.76 -85.96 -24.98
C PHE A 925 -10.98 -85.98 -26.31
N VAL A 926 -10.04 -85.05 -26.50
CA VAL A 926 -9.20 -84.99 -27.72
C VAL A 926 -8.35 -86.25 -27.88
N LEU A 927 -7.77 -86.77 -26.79
CA LEU A 927 -7.01 -88.02 -26.83
C LEU A 927 -7.90 -89.22 -27.17
N TYR A 928 -9.10 -89.29 -26.60
CA TYR A 928 -10.07 -90.35 -26.87
C TYR A 928 -10.43 -90.39 -28.37
N PHE A 929 -10.73 -89.25 -28.98
CA PHE A 929 -11.04 -89.19 -30.41
C PHE A 929 -9.82 -89.47 -31.28
N SER A 930 -8.67 -88.85 -30.98
CA SER A 930 -7.46 -89.02 -31.80
C SER A 930 -6.97 -90.47 -31.78
N PHE A 931 -6.94 -91.09 -30.60
CA PHE A 931 -6.52 -92.47 -30.44
C PHE A 931 -7.59 -93.46 -30.93
N GLY A 932 -8.86 -93.24 -30.61
CA GLY A 932 -9.95 -94.12 -31.01
C GLY A 932 -10.17 -94.14 -32.52
N VAL A 933 -10.10 -92.99 -33.20
CA VAL A 933 -10.16 -92.92 -34.68
C VAL A 933 -8.94 -93.59 -35.30
N GLY A 934 -7.74 -93.34 -34.77
CA GLY A 934 -6.52 -93.99 -35.27
C GLY A 934 -6.56 -95.52 -35.14
N LEU A 935 -7.07 -96.03 -34.02
CA LEU A 935 -7.17 -97.46 -33.76
C LEU A 935 -8.26 -98.13 -34.60
N PHE A 936 -9.42 -97.48 -34.78
CA PHE A 936 -10.47 -97.95 -35.70
C PHE A 936 -10.00 -97.96 -37.17
N PHE A 937 -9.26 -96.93 -37.59
CA PHE A 937 -8.68 -96.87 -38.93
C PHE A 937 -7.69 -98.03 -39.18
N ILE A 938 -6.87 -98.37 -38.18
CA ILE A 938 -5.92 -99.50 -38.28
C ILE A 938 -6.65 -100.85 -38.34
N ILE A 939 -7.73 -101.04 -37.57
CA ILE A 939 -8.43 -102.33 -37.50
C ILE A 939 -9.39 -102.54 -38.68
N ASN A 940 -10.17 -101.52 -39.03
CA ASN A 940 -11.29 -101.65 -39.97
C ASN A 940 -11.03 -101.01 -41.34
N GLY A 941 -9.96 -100.22 -41.49
CA GLY A 941 -9.61 -99.54 -42.75
C GLY A 941 -10.43 -98.28 -43.06
N ASP A 942 -11.48 -97.99 -42.28
CA ASP A 942 -12.34 -96.82 -42.44
C ASP A 942 -12.20 -95.85 -41.27
N ILE A 943 -12.32 -94.54 -41.58
CA ILE A 943 -12.28 -93.46 -40.58
C ILE A 943 -13.68 -93.29 -40.00
N SER A 944 -14.01 -94.08 -38.99
CA SER A 944 -15.24 -93.96 -38.20
C SER A 944 -14.97 -93.44 -36.80
N LEU A 945 -15.87 -92.65 -36.23
CA LEU A 945 -15.74 -92.18 -34.85
C LEU A 945 -15.93 -93.35 -33.87
N PRO A 946 -15.09 -93.48 -32.82
CA PRO A 946 -15.26 -94.52 -31.82
C PRO A 946 -16.61 -94.34 -31.10
N HIS A 947 -17.43 -95.38 -31.11
CA HIS A 947 -18.80 -95.36 -30.55
C HIS A 947 -19.71 -94.30 -31.19
N GLU A 948 -19.68 -94.17 -32.52
CA GLU A 948 -20.47 -93.22 -33.31
C GLU A 948 -21.93 -93.05 -32.84
N ARG A 949 -22.64 -94.15 -32.57
CA ARG A 949 -24.04 -94.11 -32.12
C ARG A 949 -24.24 -93.30 -30.83
N PHE A 950 -23.31 -93.41 -29.87
CA PHE A 950 -23.37 -92.63 -28.63
C PHE A 950 -23.18 -91.14 -28.91
N TRP A 951 -22.26 -90.76 -29.80
CA TRP A 951 -21.98 -89.37 -30.11
C TRP A 951 -23.10 -88.68 -30.89
N VAL A 952 -23.80 -89.43 -31.74
CA VAL A 952 -25.00 -88.95 -32.43
C VAL A 952 -26.11 -88.66 -31.40
N GLU A 953 -26.41 -89.60 -30.50
CA GLU A 953 -27.43 -89.42 -29.44
C GLU A 953 -27.04 -88.29 -28.46
N PHE A 954 -25.75 -88.17 -28.14
CA PHE A 954 -25.23 -87.11 -27.29
C PHE A 954 -25.34 -85.73 -27.95
N ALA A 955 -25.02 -85.62 -29.24
CA ALA A 955 -25.15 -84.36 -29.99
C ALA A 955 -26.61 -83.92 -30.12
N GLU A 956 -27.54 -84.85 -30.35
CA GLU A 956 -28.98 -84.56 -30.36
C GLU A 956 -29.48 -84.11 -28.98
N SER A 957 -28.98 -84.71 -27.91
CA SER A 957 -29.30 -84.32 -26.53
C SER A 957 -28.78 -82.92 -26.20
N ILE A 958 -27.53 -82.59 -26.56
CA ILE A 958 -26.97 -81.23 -26.38
C ILE A 958 -27.72 -80.22 -27.24
N LYS A 959 -28.04 -80.54 -28.51
CA LYS A 959 -28.80 -79.65 -29.40
C LYS A 959 -30.16 -79.33 -28.79
N THR A 960 -30.86 -80.33 -28.28
CA THR A 960 -32.18 -80.16 -27.62
C THR A 960 -32.06 -79.32 -26.35
N ALA A 961 -31.06 -79.60 -25.50
CA ALA A 961 -30.82 -78.83 -24.28
C ALA A 961 -30.45 -77.36 -24.58
N SER A 962 -29.61 -77.12 -25.58
CA SER A 962 -29.18 -75.78 -25.98
C SER A 962 -30.33 -74.96 -26.55
N LEU A 963 -31.16 -75.58 -27.42
CA LEU A 963 -32.37 -74.94 -27.92
C LEU A 963 -33.33 -74.59 -26.78
N TYR A 964 -33.46 -75.45 -25.76
CA TYR A 964 -34.31 -75.18 -24.61
C TYR A 964 -33.81 -74.02 -23.74
N ILE A 965 -32.49 -73.97 -23.48
CA ILE A 965 -31.85 -72.94 -22.64
C ILE A 965 -31.85 -71.57 -23.33
N PHE A 966 -31.44 -71.50 -24.60
CA PHE A 966 -31.31 -70.20 -25.29
C PHE A 966 -32.64 -69.63 -25.75
N TRP A 967 -33.66 -70.45 -25.99
CA TRP A 967 -34.96 -69.99 -26.49
C TRP A 967 -36.06 -70.00 -25.42
N CYS A 968 -35.72 -70.26 -24.15
CA CYS A 968 -36.62 -70.22 -22.99
C CYS A 968 -38.01 -70.84 -23.25
N GLY A 969 -38.06 -71.96 -23.97
CA GLY A 969 -39.31 -72.67 -24.29
C GLY A 969 -40.32 -71.93 -25.19
N LYS A 970 -39.92 -70.89 -25.95
CA LYS A 970 -40.86 -70.09 -26.77
C LYS A 970 -41.09 -70.56 -28.21
N ILE A 971 -40.47 -71.66 -28.67
CA ILE A 971 -40.83 -72.27 -29.96
C ILE A 971 -42.01 -73.22 -29.76
N LYS A 972 -43.23 -72.71 -29.95
CA LYS A 972 -44.42 -73.55 -30.15
C LYS A 972 -44.56 -73.80 -31.65
N ASN A 973 -44.58 -75.08 -32.04
CA ASN A 973 -44.77 -75.65 -33.38
C ASN A 973 -43.50 -76.12 -34.09
N LEU A 974 -43.03 -77.30 -33.67
CA LEU A 974 -42.46 -78.32 -34.55
C LEU A 974 -43.02 -79.67 -34.07
N GLU A 975 -44.31 -79.89 -34.34
CA GLU A 975 -44.87 -81.24 -34.43
C GLU A 975 -44.28 -81.90 -35.67
N GLY A 976 -43.65 -83.08 -35.50
CA GLY A 976 -43.25 -83.87 -36.66
C GLY A 976 -42.27 -84.99 -36.38
N SER A 977 -42.78 -86.07 -35.80
CA SER A 977 -42.30 -87.46 -35.97
C SER A 977 -40.96 -87.83 -35.34
N TYR A 978 -41.02 -88.44 -34.15
CA TYR A 978 -40.28 -89.67 -33.85
C TYR A 978 -41.09 -90.47 -32.80
N ASP A 979 -42.10 -91.15 -33.32
CA ASP A 979 -42.54 -92.45 -32.82
C ASP A 979 -42.48 -93.39 -34.03
N VAL A 980 -41.93 -94.60 -33.82
CA VAL A 980 -41.85 -95.80 -34.69
C VAL A 980 -40.47 -96.13 -35.31
N ILE A 981 -39.83 -97.11 -34.66
CA ILE A 981 -38.62 -97.95 -34.91
C ILE A 981 -37.30 -97.47 -34.31
#